data_AF-A0A6B9V9L0-F1
#
_entry.id   AF-A0A6B9V9L0-F1
#
_cell.length_a   1.000
_cell.length_b   1.000
_cell.length_c   1.000
_cell.angle_alpha   90.00
_cell.angle_beta   90.00
_cell.angle_gamma   90.00
#
_symmetry.space_group_name_H-M   'P 1'
#
loop_
_entity.id
_entity.type
_entity.pdbx_description
1 polymer ?
#
loop_
_entity_poly.entity_id
_entity_poly.type
_entity_poly.pdbx_seq_one_letter_code
_entity_poly.pdbx_strand_id
1 'polypeptide(L)'
;MVSGNIFHCRKNSWPPEEYINKATLQLFDFDSAAPPEQAWRRRLNSHANLLKEFSVTFMEAIKMVRLGIRIWSYVREEASHGRKAPIDPFTRESCKPSATQGVPLGGMGSGSISRGFRGEFRQWQIIPGLCEASPVMANQFSIFVSRDGGNKSFASVLAPGQHEGLGSHKKADDQGISSWGWNLNGQHSTYHALFPRAWTVYDGEPDPELKVSCRQISPFIPHNYRESSLPAAVFVYTLVNTGKERAKVSLLFTWANSIGGNSHLTGGHVNEPFIAEDGVSGVLLHHKTGKGNPPVTFAIAACETQNVSVSVLPKFGLSEKSSTTAKGMWCKMVQDGQFDRENFSSGASMPSSPGETLCAAVSASTWVEPHGKCTVAFSLAWSSPKVKFSKGSTFHRRYTKFYGTSERAAKDLAHDALTQYKRWEEDIEKWQNPILQDESLPEWYKFTLFNELYFLVAGGTIWIDSPLPSSNMRNKSRDQVKELENTEVKVTEAKVSRRQGADAGRTTDSTYDVEYTTDSASDVDCMVDGVDEKHRGDLSHESDASVTLAMMDQQYDRDDVGRFLYLEGVEYIMWCTYDVHFYASFALLELFPRIELNIQRDFAKAVLCEDGRKVKFLAEGNCGIRKVRGAVPHDLGTHDPWREMNAYNIHDTSKWKDLNPKFVLQVYRDFAATGDMSFGVDVWPAVRAAMEYMEQFDRDGDGLIENDGFPDQTYDT
;
A
#
# COMPACT_ATOMS: atom_id res chain seq x y z
N MET A 1 -24.27 12.70 26.65
CA MET A 1 -23.09 13.27 27.32
C MET A 1 -22.23 12.13 27.85
N VAL A 2 -21.24 11.70 27.06
CA VAL A 2 -20.22 10.75 27.52
C VAL A 2 -19.30 11.54 28.45
N SER A 3 -19.30 11.22 29.75
CA SER A 3 -18.49 11.93 30.74
C SER A 3 -17.01 11.87 30.37
N GLY A 4 -16.34 13.03 30.34
CA GLY A 4 -14.94 13.24 29.91
C GLY A 4 -13.84 12.54 30.72
N ASN A 5 -14.14 11.46 31.43
CA ASN A 5 -13.18 10.73 32.27
C ASN A 5 -12.64 9.44 31.63
N ILE A 6 -13.11 9.03 30.45
CA ILE A 6 -12.65 7.77 29.81
C ILE A 6 -11.19 7.87 29.31
N PHE A 7 -10.71 9.06 28.97
CA PHE A 7 -9.38 9.25 28.38
C PHE A 7 -8.25 9.53 29.38
N HIS A 8 -8.53 9.70 30.68
CA HIS A 8 -7.56 10.20 31.66
C HIS A 8 -6.91 9.15 32.59
N CYS A 9 -7.07 7.85 32.32
CA CYS A 9 -6.39 6.83 33.12
C CYS A 9 -4.87 6.82 32.83
N ARG A 10 -4.10 7.50 33.70
CA ARG A 10 -2.63 7.47 33.80
C ARG A 10 -2.08 6.12 34.29
N LYS A 11 -2.46 5.01 33.64
CA LYS A 11 -1.62 3.80 33.72
C LYS A 11 -0.55 3.94 32.65
N ASN A 12 0.70 3.61 32.99
CA ASN A 12 1.75 3.48 31.97
C ASN A 12 1.21 2.57 30.87
N SER A 13 1.33 3.00 29.62
CA SER A 13 0.82 2.25 28.48
C SER A 13 1.52 0.89 28.31
N TRP A 14 2.66 0.70 28.99
CA TRP A 14 3.59 -0.41 28.79
C TRP A 14 4.14 -1.00 30.09
N PRO A 15 4.45 -2.31 30.11
CA PRO A 15 5.20 -2.94 31.18
C PRO A 15 6.63 -2.35 31.31
N PRO A 16 7.17 -2.17 32.53
CA PRO A 16 8.52 -1.62 32.75
C PRO A 16 9.64 -2.34 32.00
N GLU A 17 9.49 -3.63 31.78
CA GLU A 17 10.44 -4.49 31.10
C GLU A 17 10.59 -4.17 29.59
N GLU A 18 9.61 -3.53 28.96
CA GLU A 18 9.68 -3.16 27.54
C GLU A 18 10.35 -1.80 27.29
N TYR A 19 10.73 -1.09 28.35
CA TYR A 19 11.51 0.14 28.24
C TYR A 19 12.97 -0.15 27.95
N ILE A 20 13.54 0.61 27.03
CA ILE A 20 14.98 0.61 26.78
C ILE A 20 15.69 1.20 28.00
N ASN A 21 16.86 0.67 28.35
CA ASN A 21 17.68 1.24 29.40
C ASN A 21 17.98 2.72 29.10
N LYS A 22 17.79 3.60 30.08
CA LYS A 22 18.03 5.04 29.95
C LYS A 22 19.45 5.37 29.48
N ALA A 23 20.45 4.62 29.93
CA ALA A 23 21.84 4.80 29.49
C ALA A 23 21.99 4.48 27.99
N THR A 24 21.30 3.45 27.50
CA THR A 24 21.28 3.07 26.09
C THR A 24 20.56 4.13 25.24
N LEU A 25 19.45 4.68 25.71
CA LEU A 25 18.73 5.76 25.01
C LEU A 25 19.61 7.00 24.83
N GLN A 26 20.32 7.43 25.88
CA GLN A 26 21.23 8.58 25.83
C GLN A 26 22.34 8.43 24.78
N LEU A 27 22.77 7.20 24.48
CA LEU A 27 23.76 6.92 23.43
C LEU A 27 23.18 7.10 22.01
N PHE A 28 21.84 7.06 21.86
CA PHE A 28 21.15 7.15 20.59
C PHE A 28 20.53 8.53 20.29
N ASP A 29 20.39 9.41 21.29
CA ASP A 29 19.68 10.70 21.18
C ASP A 29 20.22 11.66 20.10
N PHE A 30 21.48 11.54 19.69
CA PHE A 30 22.12 12.51 18.78
C PHE A 30 21.85 12.34 17.27
N ASP A 31 21.22 11.25 16.80
CA ASP A 31 21.01 11.00 15.34
C ASP A 31 19.63 10.38 15.00
N SER A 32 18.58 10.70 15.78
CA SER A 32 17.25 10.06 15.68
C SER A 32 17.29 8.52 15.79
N ALA A 33 18.40 7.96 16.29
CA ALA A 33 18.59 6.52 16.46
C ALA A 33 17.76 5.96 17.63
N ALA A 34 17.32 6.83 18.55
CA ALA A 34 16.39 6.49 19.61
C ALA A 34 14.97 6.43 19.02
N PRO A 35 14.15 5.42 19.39
CA PRO A 35 12.75 5.42 19.03
C PRO A 35 12.01 6.57 19.75
N PRO A 36 10.98 7.16 19.13
CA PRO A 36 10.08 8.11 19.81
C PRO A 36 9.51 7.51 21.09
N GLU A 37 9.39 8.30 22.15
CA GLU A 37 8.90 7.84 23.46
C GLU A 37 7.50 7.22 23.37
N GLN A 38 6.66 7.77 22.48
CA GLN A 38 5.28 7.34 22.27
C GLN A 38 5.15 6.14 21.34
N ALA A 39 6.24 5.56 20.82
CA ALA A 39 6.14 4.43 19.90
C ALA A 39 5.51 3.19 20.58
N TRP A 40 4.72 2.44 19.80
CA TRP A 40 4.28 1.11 20.22
C TRP A 40 5.50 0.23 20.42
N ARG A 41 5.58 -0.55 21.49
CA ARG A 41 6.79 -1.31 21.81
C ARG A 41 6.49 -2.77 22.11
N ARG A 42 7.47 -3.63 21.86
CA ARG A 42 7.40 -5.06 22.17
C ARG A 42 8.77 -5.70 22.27
N ARG A 43 8.98 -6.57 23.27
CA ARG A 43 10.21 -7.39 23.33
C ARG A 43 10.26 -8.42 22.22
N LEU A 44 11.46 -8.62 21.68
CA LEU A 44 11.72 -9.55 20.57
C LEU A 44 11.43 -11.01 20.95
N ASN A 45 11.73 -11.41 22.19
CA ASN A 45 11.46 -12.77 22.67
C ASN A 45 10.02 -13.02 23.13
N SER A 46 9.14 -12.01 23.07
CA SER A 46 7.75 -12.15 23.53
C SER A 46 6.97 -13.14 22.67
N HIS A 47 6.09 -13.94 23.29
CA HIS A 47 5.25 -14.89 22.57
C HIS A 47 4.17 -14.15 21.79
N ALA A 48 3.92 -14.56 20.54
CA ALA A 48 2.76 -14.10 19.80
C ALA A 48 1.51 -14.80 20.33
N ASN A 49 0.53 -14.02 20.79
CA ASN A 49 -0.74 -14.56 21.24
C ASN A 49 -1.42 -15.31 20.09
N LEU A 50 -1.99 -16.47 20.41
CA LEU A 50 -2.89 -17.16 19.49
C LEU A 50 -4.17 -16.34 19.38
N LEU A 51 -4.54 -15.96 18.16
CA LEU A 51 -5.77 -15.22 17.91
C LEU A 51 -6.96 -16.17 18.13
N LYS A 52 -7.99 -15.67 18.82
CA LYS A 52 -9.22 -16.43 19.08
C LYS A 52 -10.12 -16.33 17.86
N GLU A 53 -10.39 -17.46 17.23
CA GLU A 53 -11.35 -17.55 16.12
C GLU A 53 -12.79 -17.52 16.67
N PHE A 54 -13.70 -16.89 15.91
CA PHE A 54 -15.13 -16.99 16.19
C PHE A 54 -15.62 -18.38 15.82
N SER A 55 -16.43 -18.99 16.69
CA SER A 55 -17.02 -20.30 16.44
C SER A 55 -18.50 -20.15 16.11
N VAL A 56 -18.92 -20.71 14.98
CA VAL A 56 -20.34 -20.84 14.63
C VAL A 56 -20.98 -21.91 15.51
N THR A 57 -22.07 -21.56 16.20
CA THR A 57 -22.85 -22.52 17.00
C THR A 57 -23.58 -23.52 16.09
N PHE A 58 -23.96 -24.68 16.64
CA PHE A 58 -24.71 -25.69 15.87
C PHE A 58 -26.03 -25.14 15.29
N MET A 59 -26.73 -24.29 16.04
CA MET A 59 -27.99 -23.68 15.56
C MET A 59 -27.75 -22.68 14.43
N GLU A 60 -26.71 -21.86 14.51
CA GLU A 60 -26.31 -20.95 13.43
C GLU A 60 -25.87 -21.74 12.19
N ALA A 61 -25.11 -22.82 12.37
CA ALA A 61 -24.70 -23.69 11.27
C ALA A 61 -25.91 -24.26 10.53
N ILE A 62 -26.94 -24.76 11.24
CA ILE A 62 -28.20 -25.23 10.64
C ILE A 62 -28.88 -24.12 9.84
N LYS A 63 -28.99 -22.91 10.42
CA LYS A 63 -29.60 -21.75 9.74
C LYS A 63 -28.85 -21.38 8.47
N MET A 64 -27.52 -21.49 8.47
CA MET A 64 -26.65 -21.12 7.35
C MET A 64 -26.46 -22.22 6.30
N VAL A 65 -26.94 -23.47 6.49
CA VAL A 65 -26.68 -24.58 5.55
C VAL A 65 -27.00 -24.22 4.09
N ARG A 66 -28.14 -23.59 3.84
CA ARG A 66 -28.55 -23.22 2.47
C ARG A 66 -27.63 -22.19 1.84
N LEU A 67 -27.25 -21.16 2.61
CA LEU A 67 -26.28 -20.15 2.20
C LEU A 67 -24.91 -20.80 1.97
N GLY A 68 -24.45 -21.62 2.91
CA GLY A 68 -23.18 -22.34 2.84
C GLY A 68 -23.04 -23.21 1.59
N ILE A 69 -24.09 -23.95 1.19
CA ILE A 69 -24.09 -24.73 -0.06
C ILE A 69 -23.92 -23.82 -1.28
N ARG A 70 -24.58 -22.65 -1.30
CA ARG A 70 -24.49 -21.70 -2.42
C ARG A 70 -23.13 -21.02 -2.47
N ILE A 71 -22.59 -20.56 -1.34
CA ILE A 71 -21.23 -20.00 -1.27
C ILE A 71 -20.24 -21.06 -1.73
N TRP A 72 -20.35 -22.31 -1.27
CA TRP A 72 -19.44 -23.38 -1.68
C TRP A 72 -19.49 -23.65 -3.18
N SER A 73 -20.70 -23.68 -3.76
CA SER A 73 -20.87 -23.81 -5.21
C SER A 73 -20.21 -22.64 -5.96
N TYR A 74 -20.38 -21.42 -5.47
CA TYR A 74 -19.81 -20.21 -6.08
C TYR A 74 -18.28 -20.18 -5.99
N VAL A 75 -17.71 -20.52 -4.82
CA VAL A 75 -16.26 -20.64 -4.62
C VAL A 75 -15.65 -21.65 -5.60
N ARG A 76 -16.30 -22.80 -5.80
CA ARG A 76 -15.85 -23.80 -6.77
C ARG A 76 -15.94 -23.32 -8.22
N GLU A 77 -16.98 -22.57 -8.55
CA GLU A 77 -17.14 -21.97 -9.88
C GLU A 77 -16.01 -20.95 -10.15
N GLU A 78 -15.72 -20.05 -9.22
CA GLU A 78 -14.61 -19.10 -9.32
C GLU A 78 -13.26 -19.82 -9.45
N ALA A 79 -13.02 -20.84 -8.64
CA ALA A 79 -11.80 -21.66 -8.71
C ALA A 79 -11.64 -22.37 -10.07
N SER A 80 -12.74 -22.80 -10.70
CA SER A 80 -12.71 -23.41 -12.04
C SER A 80 -12.25 -22.45 -13.14
N HIS A 81 -12.41 -21.15 -12.91
CA HIS A 81 -11.89 -20.08 -13.78
C HIS A 81 -10.49 -19.62 -13.37
N GLY A 82 -9.84 -20.26 -12.38
CA GLY A 82 -8.54 -19.85 -11.85
C GLY A 82 -8.60 -18.57 -11.02
N ARG A 83 -9.78 -18.22 -10.47
CA ARG A 83 -10.03 -17.00 -9.68
C ARG A 83 -10.30 -17.35 -8.21
N LYS A 84 -10.10 -16.39 -7.30
CA LYS A 84 -10.48 -16.50 -5.88
C LYS A 84 -11.79 -15.74 -5.66
N ALA A 85 -12.77 -16.38 -5.04
CA ALA A 85 -14.02 -15.69 -4.71
C ALA A 85 -13.76 -14.52 -3.74
N PRO A 86 -14.55 -13.43 -3.82
CA PRO A 86 -14.38 -12.28 -2.92
C PRO A 86 -14.48 -12.64 -1.43
N ILE A 87 -15.35 -13.62 -1.11
CA ILE A 87 -15.55 -14.18 0.22
C ILE A 87 -15.43 -15.71 0.11
N ASP A 88 -14.46 -16.30 0.81
CA ASP A 88 -14.24 -17.75 0.85
C ASP A 88 -14.03 -18.25 2.29
N PRO A 89 -15.11 -18.68 2.97
CA PRO A 89 -15.01 -19.20 4.34
C PRO A 89 -14.54 -20.66 4.39
N PHE A 90 -14.34 -21.33 3.25
CA PHE A 90 -14.04 -22.77 3.19
C PHE A 90 -12.55 -23.04 3.02
N THR A 91 -11.85 -22.19 2.29
CA THR A 91 -10.40 -22.31 2.13
C THR A 91 -9.72 -21.76 3.36
N ARG A 92 -9.28 -22.66 4.25
CA ARG A 92 -8.37 -22.28 5.33
C ARG A 92 -7.04 -21.83 4.74
N GLU A 93 -6.64 -20.61 5.03
CA GLU A 93 -5.28 -20.17 4.75
C GLU A 93 -4.29 -21.07 5.51
N SER A 94 -3.23 -21.49 4.82
CA SER A 94 -2.24 -22.44 5.34
C SER A 94 -1.45 -21.87 6.52
N CYS A 95 -1.35 -20.54 6.62
CA CYS A 95 -0.72 -19.84 7.72
C CYS A 95 -1.79 -19.05 8.49
N LYS A 96 -2.00 -19.39 9.76
CA LYS A 96 -2.93 -18.64 10.60
C LYS A 96 -2.43 -17.21 10.80
N PRO A 97 -3.33 -16.20 10.86
CA PRO A 97 -2.95 -14.86 11.26
C PRO A 97 -2.18 -14.93 12.59
N SER A 98 -0.99 -14.32 12.60
CA SER A 98 -0.08 -14.40 13.74
C SER A 98 0.15 -13.01 14.29
N ALA A 99 0.18 -12.88 15.62
CA ALA A 99 0.54 -11.63 16.29
C ALA A 99 2.05 -11.30 16.21
N THR A 100 2.75 -11.79 15.18
CA THR A 100 4.18 -11.56 14.87
C THR A 100 4.41 -10.48 13.81
N GLN A 101 3.39 -9.70 13.47
CA GLN A 101 3.50 -8.63 12.48
C GLN A 101 4.31 -7.43 12.98
N GLY A 102 4.60 -6.52 12.05
CA GLY A 102 5.21 -5.22 12.30
C GLY A 102 4.85 -4.24 11.17
N VAL A 103 5.44 -3.05 11.21
CA VAL A 103 5.22 -1.97 10.24
C VAL A 103 5.57 -2.46 8.82
N PRO A 104 4.67 -2.26 7.82
CA PRO A 104 4.92 -2.65 6.45
C PRO A 104 5.96 -1.77 5.76
N LEU A 105 6.62 -2.36 4.77
CA LEU A 105 7.63 -1.74 3.92
C LEU A 105 7.02 -1.28 2.59
N GLY A 106 7.50 -0.14 2.09
CA GLY A 106 7.15 0.42 0.79
C GLY A 106 6.08 1.50 0.84
N GLY A 107 5.91 2.19 -0.28
CA GLY A 107 4.88 3.19 -0.51
C GLY A 107 3.55 2.58 -0.94
N MET A 108 2.50 3.40 -0.86
CA MET A 108 1.13 3.08 -1.24
C MET A 108 1.06 2.60 -2.71
N GLY A 109 0.30 1.55 -2.96
CA GLY A 109 0.02 1.07 -4.31
C GLY A 109 1.19 0.42 -5.04
N SER A 110 2.31 0.18 -4.36
CA SER A 110 3.53 -0.38 -4.93
C SER A 110 3.71 -1.89 -4.64
N GLY A 111 2.76 -2.46 -3.89
CA GLY A 111 2.92 -3.73 -3.18
C GLY A 111 3.61 -3.53 -1.83
N SER A 112 3.47 -4.46 -0.90
CA SER A 112 4.05 -4.32 0.44
C SER A 112 4.67 -5.62 0.96
N ILE A 113 5.61 -5.47 1.89
CA ILE A 113 6.27 -6.56 2.61
C ILE A 113 6.30 -6.15 4.09
N SER A 114 5.78 -6.97 4.99
CA SER A 114 5.88 -6.68 6.42
C SER A 114 7.17 -7.24 6.99
N ARG A 115 7.83 -6.47 7.87
CA ARG A 115 8.90 -6.99 8.73
C ARG A 115 8.32 -7.19 10.12
N GLY A 116 8.22 -8.45 10.55
CA GLY A 116 7.70 -8.80 11.87
C GLY A 116 8.52 -8.18 12.99
N PHE A 117 7.93 -8.02 14.19
CA PHE A 117 8.63 -7.43 15.34
C PHE A 117 9.86 -8.25 15.78
N ARG A 118 9.95 -9.51 15.35
CA ARG A 118 11.09 -10.42 15.55
C ARG A 118 12.16 -10.32 14.47
N GLY A 119 11.94 -9.55 13.41
CA GLY A 119 12.92 -9.27 12.36
C GLY A 119 12.71 -10.02 11.06
N GLU A 120 11.81 -11.01 11.00
CA GLU A 120 11.52 -11.77 9.78
C GLU A 120 10.70 -10.98 8.74
N PHE A 121 10.99 -11.19 7.46
CA PHE A 121 10.21 -10.63 6.35
C PHE A 121 9.08 -11.59 5.95
N ARG A 122 7.85 -11.10 6.02
CA ARG A 122 6.62 -11.89 5.89
C ARG A 122 5.47 -11.05 5.29
N GLN A 123 4.30 -11.66 5.12
CA GLN A 123 3.09 -10.99 4.64
C GLN A 123 3.34 -10.20 3.34
N TRP A 124 3.64 -10.95 2.28
CA TRP A 124 3.99 -10.39 0.98
C TRP A 124 2.73 -10.12 0.16
N GLN A 125 2.57 -8.88 -0.30
CA GLN A 125 1.44 -8.42 -1.11
C GLN A 125 1.93 -7.70 -2.38
N ILE A 126 2.78 -8.37 -3.15
CA ILE A 126 3.31 -7.83 -4.41
C ILE A 126 2.32 -8.01 -5.56
N ILE A 127 1.59 -9.13 -5.56
CA ILE A 127 0.62 -9.48 -6.60
C ILE A 127 -0.78 -9.06 -6.11
N PRO A 128 -1.58 -8.34 -6.93
CA PRO A 128 -2.91 -7.89 -6.53
C PRO A 128 -3.79 -9.03 -6.01
N GLY A 129 -4.41 -8.83 -4.84
CA GLY A 129 -5.33 -9.79 -4.22
C GLY A 129 -4.66 -11.06 -3.65
N LEU A 130 -3.33 -11.17 -3.68
CA LEU A 130 -2.59 -12.27 -3.06
C LEU A 130 -1.84 -11.78 -1.82
N CYS A 131 -1.97 -12.51 -0.72
CA CYS A 131 -1.27 -12.25 0.54
C CYS A 131 -0.54 -13.53 0.97
N GLU A 132 0.79 -13.54 0.87
CA GLU A 132 1.62 -14.66 1.32
C GLU A 132 2.10 -14.41 2.75
N ALA A 133 1.39 -14.93 3.75
CA ALA A 133 1.61 -14.63 5.17
C ALA A 133 2.91 -15.23 5.77
N SER A 134 3.42 -16.31 5.18
CA SER A 134 4.58 -17.04 5.69
C SER A 134 5.88 -16.23 5.56
N PRO A 135 6.77 -16.30 6.57
CA PRO A 135 8.07 -15.64 6.49
C PRO A 135 9.01 -16.33 5.51
N VAL A 136 9.85 -15.56 4.82
CA VAL A 136 10.95 -16.09 4.01
C VAL A 136 12.22 -16.06 4.86
N MET A 137 12.54 -17.18 5.50
CA MET A 137 13.55 -17.23 6.55
C MET A 137 15.00 -16.93 6.10
N ALA A 138 15.28 -17.03 4.80
CA ALA A 138 16.57 -16.61 4.23
C ALA A 138 16.73 -15.08 4.14
N ASN A 139 15.65 -14.32 4.28
CA ASN A 139 15.68 -12.86 4.28
C ASN A 139 15.95 -12.37 5.69
N GLN A 140 17.16 -11.91 5.96
CA GLN A 140 17.60 -11.58 7.32
C GLN A 140 18.63 -10.45 7.32
N PHE A 141 18.69 -9.77 8.47
CA PHE A 141 19.91 -9.06 8.86
C PHE A 141 20.71 -9.93 9.84
N SER A 142 22.03 -9.97 9.67
CA SER A 142 22.95 -10.67 10.58
C SER A 142 24.11 -9.75 10.95
N ILE A 143 24.70 -9.97 12.12
CA ILE A 143 25.84 -9.20 12.62
C ILE A 143 27.01 -10.11 12.94
N PHE A 144 28.21 -9.65 12.60
CA PHE A 144 29.49 -10.29 12.89
C PHE A 144 30.39 -9.26 13.55
N VAL A 145 30.90 -9.57 14.75
CA VAL A 145 31.73 -8.67 15.55
C VAL A 145 33.04 -9.36 15.88
N SER A 146 34.16 -8.69 15.64
CA SER A 146 35.50 -9.10 16.06
C SER A 146 36.18 -7.94 16.76
N ARG A 147 36.78 -8.17 17.93
CA ARG A 147 37.50 -7.14 18.71
C ARG A 147 39.02 -7.35 18.61
N ASP A 148 39.77 -6.25 18.58
CA ASP A 148 41.24 -6.25 18.38
C ASP A 148 42.01 -7.07 19.45
N GLY A 149 41.40 -7.36 20.61
CA GLY A 149 41.96 -8.28 21.61
C GLY A 149 41.97 -9.76 21.20
N GLY A 150 41.42 -10.13 20.04
CA GLY A 150 41.48 -11.47 19.42
C GLY A 150 40.69 -12.58 20.12
N ASN A 151 40.24 -12.34 21.36
CA ASN A 151 39.61 -13.37 22.21
C ASN A 151 38.06 -13.31 22.22
N LYS A 152 37.44 -12.32 21.57
CA LYS A 152 35.98 -12.15 21.54
C LYS A 152 35.50 -11.94 20.11
N SER A 153 34.76 -12.92 19.61
CA SER A 153 34.03 -12.83 18.33
C SER A 153 32.59 -13.25 18.51
N PHE A 154 31.66 -12.49 17.94
CA PHE A 154 30.23 -12.76 18.00
C PHE A 154 29.67 -12.84 16.59
N ALA A 155 28.78 -13.79 16.35
CA ALA A 155 28.05 -13.90 15.09
C ALA A 155 26.60 -14.30 15.39
N SER A 156 25.64 -13.50 14.92
CA SER A 156 24.23 -13.83 15.09
C SER A 156 23.36 -13.29 13.96
N VAL A 157 22.37 -14.08 13.56
CA VAL A 157 21.19 -13.56 12.87
C VAL A 157 20.44 -12.67 13.87
N LEU A 158 19.97 -11.52 13.41
CA LEU A 158 19.29 -10.52 14.23
C LEU A 158 17.78 -10.80 14.34
N ALA A 159 17.43 -12.06 14.56
CA ALA A 159 16.06 -12.53 14.76
C ALA A 159 16.04 -13.63 15.85
N PRO A 160 15.15 -13.55 16.86
CA PRO A 160 15.10 -14.49 17.97
C PRO A 160 14.24 -15.72 17.65
N GLY A 161 14.63 -16.85 18.24
CA GLY A 161 13.83 -18.08 18.30
C GLY A 161 14.24 -19.19 17.33
N GLN A 162 13.80 -20.41 17.62
CA GLN A 162 13.84 -21.53 16.69
C GLN A 162 12.62 -21.44 15.78
N HIS A 163 12.80 -21.01 14.53
CA HIS A 163 11.69 -20.87 13.59
C HIS A 163 11.18 -22.26 13.16
N GLU A 164 9.86 -22.39 13.02
CA GLU A 164 9.22 -23.58 12.49
C GLU A 164 9.82 -23.92 11.11
N GLY A 165 10.43 -25.10 10.99
CA GLY A 165 11.13 -25.54 9.77
C GLY A 165 12.65 -25.59 9.87
N LEU A 166 13.29 -24.97 10.87
CA LEU A 166 14.73 -25.14 11.10
C LEU A 166 15.12 -26.50 11.72
N GLY A 167 14.12 -27.28 12.18
CA GLY A 167 14.33 -28.55 12.88
C GLY A 167 14.93 -28.35 14.27
N SER A 168 14.42 -29.07 15.27
CA SER A 168 14.97 -29.10 16.64
C SER A 168 16.37 -29.74 16.71
N HIS A 169 16.89 -30.25 15.60
CA HIS A 169 18.18 -30.89 15.48
C HIS A 169 18.97 -30.28 14.31
N LYS A 170 20.02 -29.52 14.63
CA LYS A 170 21.09 -29.20 13.67
C LYS A 170 21.62 -30.53 13.10
N LYS A 171 21.26 -30.88 11.87
CA LYS A 171 21.97 -31.93 11.16
C LYS A 171 23.38 -31.40 10.90
N ALA A 172 24.41 -32.13 11.28
CA ALA A 172 25.81 -31.70 11.12
C ALA A 172 26.17 -31.34 9.65
N ASP A 173 25.45 -31.95 8.71
CA ASP A 173 25.64 -31.79 7.26
C ASP A 173 24.73 -30.72 6.62
N ASP A 174 23.91 -29.99 7.39
CA ASP A 174 23.01 -28.99 6.79
C ASP A 174 23.79 -27.85 6.10
N GLN A 175 23.55 -27.70 4.80
CA GLN A 175 24.14 -26.65 3.95
C GLN A 175 23.25 -25.40 3.82
N GLY A 176 22.02 -25.46 4.36
CA GLY A 176 21.02 -24.41 4.33
C GLY A 176 21.12 -23.43 5.50
N ILE A 177 20.05 -22.66 5.73
CA ILE A 177 20.02 -21.57 6.71
C ILE A 177 20.09 -22.03 8.18
N SER A 178 19.89 -23.32 8.48
CA SER A 178 20.04 -23.81 9.86
C SER A 178 21.50 -23.80 10.35
N SER A 179 22.45 -23.73 9.41
CA SER A 179 23.88 -23.59 9.69
C SER A 179 24.26 -22.20 10.21
N TRP A 180 23.37 -21.20 10.08
CA TRP A 180 23.61 -19.84 10.55
C TRP A 180 23.57 -19.76 12.08
N GLY A 181 24.16 -18.70 12.62
CA GLY A 181 24.16 -18.41 14.06
C GLY A 181 22.83 -17.81 14.51
N TRP A 182 21.82 -18.64 14.80
CA TRP A 182 20.55 -18.19 15.38
C TRP A 182 20.68 -18.01 16.90
N ASN A 183 21.56 -17.10 17.32
CA ASN A 183 22.02 -16.99 18.72
C ASN A 183 21.31 -15.86 19.50
N LEU A 184 20.47 -15.06 18.85
CA LEU A 184 19.78 -13.95 19.49
C LEU A 184 18.68 -14.45 20.43
N ASN A 185 18.78 -14.15 21.72
CA ASN A 185 17.74 -14.45 22.70
C ASN A 185 16.60 -13.44 22.58
N GLY A 186 16.94 -12.15 22.50
CA GLY A 186 15.97 -11.06 22.33
C GLY A 186 15.33 -10.61 23.65
N GLN A 187 15.91 -11.02 24.79
CA GLN A 187 15.50 -10.58 26.14
C GLN A 187 15.85 -9.11 26.40
N HIS A 188 16.93 -8.63 25.78
CA HIS A 188 17.41 -7.26 25.87
C HIS A 188 17.23 -6.52 24.53
N SER A 189 16.34 -7.03 23.69
CA SER A 189 16.04 -6.43 22.40
C SER A 189 14.57 -6.06 22.29
N THR A 190 14.28 -4.87 21.80
CA THR A 190 12.92 -4.32 21.71
C THR A 190 12.64 -3.77 20.32
N TYR A 191 11.45 -4.05 19.83
CA TYR A 191 10.89 -3.49 18.60
C TYR A 191 9.97 -2.33 18.95
N HIS A 192 10.03 -1.27 18.15
CA HIS A 192 9.20 -0.07 18.31
C HIS A 192 8.54 0.29 16.99
N ALA A 193 7.27 0.68 17.00
CA ALA A 193 6.51 1.04 15.81
C ALA A 193 5.80 2.39 15.96
N LEU A 194 6.05 3.25 14.98
CA LEU A 194 5.30 4.47 14.77
C LEU A 194 5.26 4.72 13.26
N PHE A 195 4.27 4.10 12.61
CA PHE A 195 4.13 4.10 11.16
C PHE A 195 4.32 5.51 10.57
N PRO A 196 5.11 5.67 9.50
CA PRO A 196 5.68 4.63 8.63
C PRO A 196 7.08 4.14 9.04
N ARG A 197 7.53 4.45 10.27
CA ARG A 197 8.84 4.07 10.79
C ARG A 197 8.73 2.97 11.84
N ALA A 198 9.79 2.21 11.96
CA ALA A 198 9.98 1.27 13.06
C ALA A 198 11.43 1.24 13.51
N TRP A 199 11.66 0.81 14.74
CA TRP A 199 12.99 0.65 15.31
C TRP A 199 13.15 -0.76 15.86
N THR A 200 14.35 -1.31 15.79
CA THR A 200 14.73 -2.48 16.58
C THR A 200 16.02 -2.15 17.32
N VAL A 201 15.93 -2.12 18.64
CA VAL A 201 17.06 -1.85 19.54
C VAL A 201 17.55 -3.17 20.10
N TYR A 202 18.84 -3.45 19.89
CA TYR A 202 19.56 -4.58 20.48
C TYR A 202 20.52 -4.03 21.54
N ASP A 203 20.16 -4.21 22.81
CA ASP A 203 20.90 -3.67 23.95
C ASP A 203 21.88 -4.73 24.50
N GLY A 204 23.07 -4.80 23.89
CA GLY A 204 24.11 -5.76 24.31
C GLY A 204 23.92 -7.18 23.79
N GLU A 205 23.21 -7.36 22.68
CA GLU A 205 23.03 -8.66 22.01
C GLU A 205 23.44 -8.57 20.52
N PRO A 206 24.29 -9.47 20.00
CA PRO A 206 24.96 -10.58 20.68
C PRO A 206 26.23 -10.18 21.45
N ASP A 207 26.80 -9.00 21.22
CA ASP A 207 27.97 -8.49 21.94
C ASP A 207 27.53 -7.57 23.10
N PRO A 208 27.80 -7.92 24.38
CA PRO A 208 27.41 -7.11 25.55
C PRO A 208 27.91 -5.67 25.53
N GLU A 209 29.05 -5.42 24.89
CA GLU A 209 29.73 -4.13 24.83
C GLU A 209 29.31 -3.32 23.58
N LEU A 210 28.38 -3.81 22.75
CA LEU A 210 27.85 -3.12 21.57
C LEU A 210 26.36 -2.84 21.71
N LYS A 211 25.95 -1.59 21.45
CA LYS A 211 24.55 -1.20 21.34
C LYS A 211 24.20 -0.96 19.88
N VAL A 212 23.09 -1.52 19.42
CA VAL A 212 22.66 -1.42 18.03
C VAL A 212 21.24 -0.92 17.96
N SER A 213 20.98 0.09 17.13
CA SER A 213 19.63 0.52 16.77
C SER A 213 19.45 0.39 15.25
N CYS A 214 18.47 -0.39 14.82
CA CYS A 214 18.05 -0.50 13.42
C CYS A 214 16.80 0.36 13.22
N ARG A 215 16.90 1.40 12.41
CA ARG A 215 15.75 2.19 11.95
C ARG A 215 15.26 1.70 10.62
N GLN A 216 13.99 1.40 10.52
CA GLN A 216 13.28 1.04 9.29
C GLN A 216 12.44 2.23 8.84
N ILE A 217 12.62 2.67 7.59
CA ILE A 217 11.98 3.86 7.05
C ILE A 217 11.34 3.51 5.70
N SER A 218 10.04 3.74 5.59
CA SER A 218 9.29 3.67 4.32
C SER A 218 8.83 5.07 3.93
N PRO A 219 8.79 5.41 2.63
CA PRO A 219 8.32 6.72 2.19
C PRO A 219 6.79 6.73 2.23
N PHE A 220 6.23 7.27 3.31
CA PHE A 220 4.82 7.64 3.43
C PHE A 220 4.77 9.06 4.01
N ILE A 221 4.48 10.02 3.14
CA ILE A 221 4.59 11.44 3.42
C ILE A 221 3.28 12.09 2.94
N PRO A 222 2.42 12.56 3.87
CA PRO A 222 1.17 13.23 3.52
C PRO A 222 1.36 14.35 2.49
N HIS A 223 0.41 14.49 1.57
CA HIS A 223 0.41 15.42 0.43
C HIS A 223 1.57 15.24 -0.57
N ASN A 224 2.44 14.25 -0.38
CA ASN A 224 3.47 13.89 -1.34
C ASN A 224 3.04 12.65 -2.13
N TYR A 225 2.62 12.85 -3.38
CA TYR A 225 2.11 11.79 -4.25
C TYR A 225 3.19 11.06 -5.08
N ARG A 226 4.46 11.47 -4.97
CA ARG A 226 5.58 10.81 -5.64
C ARG A 226 6.26 9.85 -4.69
N GLU A 227 6.87 10.37 -3.64
CA GLU A 227 7.63 9.58 -2.67
C GLU A 227 6.73 8.55 -1.99
N SER A 228 5.49 8.90 -1.65
CA SER A 228 4.52 7.96 -1.05
C SER A 228 4.08 6.81 -1.97
N SER A 229 4.47 6.80 -3.24
CA SER A 229 4.20 5.71 -4.19
C SER A 229 5.38 4.75 -4.37
N LEU A 230 6.55 5.03 -3.77
CA LEU A 230 7.79 4.33 -4.12
C LEU A 230 7.91 2.96 -3.44
N PRO A 231 8.20 1.88 -4.21
CA PRO A 231 8.47 0.55 -3.66
C PRO A 231 9.87 0.42 -3.08
N ALA A 232 10.15 1.18 -2.01
CA ALA A 232 11.45 1.20 -1.37
C ALA A 232 11.35 1.33 0.15
N ALA A 233 12.35 0.83 0.86
CA ALA A 233 12.55 1.05 2.28
C ALA A 233 14.05 1.08 2.62
N VAL A 234 14.39 1.77 3.71
CA VAL A 234 15.76 1.92 4.20
C VAL A 234 15.90 1.38 5.61
N PHE A 235 17.03 0.73 5.87
CA PHE A 235 17.43 0.19 7.16
C PHE A 235 18.72 0.86 7.62
N VAL A 236 18.63 1.77 8.59
CA VAL A 236 19.77 2.53 9.11
C VAL A 236 20.19 1.94 10.46
N TYR A 237 21.34 1.30 10.47
CA TYR A 237 21.96 0.74 11.66
C TYR A 237 22.88 1.75 12.31
N THR A 238 22.61 2.08 13.56
CA THR A 238 23.47 2.88 14.43
C THR A 238 24.17 1.96 15.42
N LEU A 239 25.50 1.94 15.36
CA LEU A 239 26.37 1.09 16.15
C LEU A 239 27.08 1.97 17.19
N VAL A 240 27.00 1.62 18.47
CA VAL A 240 27.71 2.31 19.55
C VAL A 240 28.55 1.31 20.33
N ASN A 241 29.87 1.47 20.29
CA ASN A 241 30.79 0.61 21.03
C ASN A 241 31.01 1.18 22.43
N THR A 242 30.52 0.49 23.45
CA THR A 242 30.71 0.89 24.86
C THR A 242 31.95 0.25 25.50
N GLY A 243 32.61 -0.67 24.78
CA GLY A 243 33.80 -1.38 25.23
C GLY A 243 35.07 -0.55 25.07
N LYS A 244 36.15 -1.06 25.68
CA LYS A 244 37.49 -0.44 25.66
C LYS A 244 38.32 -0.78 24.42
N GLU A 245 37.90 -1.81 23.70
CA GLU A 245 38.57 -2.30 22.49
C GLU A 245 37.80 -1.87 21.25
N ARG A 246 38.54 -1.56 20.18
CA ARG A 246 37.97 -1.32 18.85
C ARG A 246 37.27 -2.59 18.36
N ALA A 247 36.12 -2.42 17.70
CA ALA A 247 35.33 -3.52 17.17
C ALA A 247 35.19 -3.41 15.65
N LYS A 248 35.57 -4.45 14.91
CA LYS A 248 35.18 -4.65 13.51
C LYS A 248 33.77 -5.21 13.51
N VAL A 249 32.81 -4.44 13.01
CA VAL A 249 31.40 -4.85 12.90
C VAL A 249 31.06 -4.99 11.43
N SER A 250 30.55 -6.16 11.04
CA SER A 250 30.02 -6.41 9.70
C SER A 250 28.54 -6.76 9.80
N LEU A 251 27.72 -5.99 9.10
CA LEU A 251 26.29 -6.24 8.96
C LEU A 251 26.04 -6.90 7.60
N LEU A 252 25.24 -7.95 7.60
CA LEU A 252 24.91 -8.72 6.41
C LEU A 252 23.40 -8.65 6.17
N PHE A 253 23.00 -8.20 4.98
CA PHE A 253 21.63 -8.25 4.51
C PHE A 253 21.49 -9.37 3.46
N THR A 254 20.72 -10.41 3.77
CA THR A 254 20.46 -11.54 2.86
C THR A 254 19.05 -11.46 2.29
N TRP A 255 18.89 -11.89 1.04
CA TRP A 255 17.59 -11.92 0.37
C TRP A 255 17.47 -13.11 -0.58
N ALA A 256 16.39 -13.87 -0.47
CA ALA A 256 16.01 -14.88 -1.46
C ALA A 256 15.30 -14.20 -2.64
N ASN A 257 15.57 -14.68 -3.86
CA ASN A 257 14.87 -14.26 -5.07
C ASN A 257 13.45 -14.86 -5.05
N SER A 258 12.57 -14.26 -4.26
CA SER A 258 11.24 -14.74 -3.87
C SER A 258 10.28 -13.57 -3.71
N ILE A 259 9.00 -13.78 -4.04
CA ILE A 259 7.90 -12.87 -3.72
C ILE A 259 7.00 -13.44 -2.60
N GLY A 260 7.53 -14.36 -1.79
CA GLY A 260 6.79 -15.10 -0.76
C GLY A 260 6.36 -16.49 -1.21
N GLY A 261 5.81 -17.27 -0.28
CA GLY A 261 5.38 -18.65 -0.51
C GLY A 261 6.47 -19.52 -1.15
N ASN A 262 6.09 -20.34 -2.12
CA ASN A 262 6.99 -21.23 -2.87
C ASN A 262 7.50 -20.62 -4.18
N SER A 263 7.36 -19.30 -4.38
CA SER A 263 7.69 -18.64 -5.65
C SER A 263 9.15 -18.83 -6.07
N HIS A 264 10.06 -18.83 -5.11
CA HIS A 264 11.49 -19.06 -5.30
C HIS A 264 11.86 -20.44 -5.87
N LEU A 265 10.96 -21.43 -5.80
CA LEU A 265 11.18 -22.78 -6.34
C LEU A 265 10.78 -22.92 -7.81
N THR A 266 10.21 -21.89 -8.42
CA THR A 266 9.66 -21.98 -9.78
C THR A 266 10.74 -22.02 -10.87
N GLY A 267 11.96 -21.56 -10.56
CA GLY A 267 13.10 -21.56 -11.48
C GLY A 267 13.11 -20.38 -12.45
N GLY A 268 14.23 -20.20 -13.14
CA GLY A 268 14.44 -19.10 -14.09
C GLY A 268 14.76 -17.75 -13.43
N HIS A 269 15.15 -17.75 -12.15
CA HIS A 269 15.50 -16.55 -11.41
C HIS A 269 16.98 -16.20 -11.62
N VAL A 270 17.31 -14.91 -11.70
CA VAL A 270 18.67 -14.43 -11.98
C VAL A 270 19.05 -13.36 -10.95
N ASN A 271 20.29 -13.38 -10.47
CA ASN A 271 20.84 -12.33 -9.64
C ASN A 271 22.00 -11.63 -10.37
N GLU A 272 22.13 -10.33 -10.21
CA GLU A 272 23.17 -9.52 -10.87
C GLU A 272 23.74 -8.48 -9.91
N PRO A 273 25.06 -8.44 -9.66
CA PRO A 273 25.69 -7.39 -8.87
C PRO A 273 25.64 -6.05 -9.61
N PHE A 274 25.63 -4.95 -8.86
CA PHE A 274 25.79 -3.62 -9.43
C PHE A 274 26.58 -2.70 -8.53
N ILE A 275 27.21 -1.72 -9.17
CA ILE A 275 27.74 -0.50 -8.55
C ILE A 275 26.97 0.67 -9.18
N ALA A 276 26.46 1.55 -8.33
CA ALA A 276 25.79 2.79 -8.71
C ALA A 276 26.65 3.99 -8.30
N GLU A 277 26.12 5.19 -8.52
CA GLU A 277 26.75 6.44 -8.07
C GLU A 277 26.66 6.56 -6.53
N ASP A 278 27.32 7.59 -5.98
CA ASP A 278 27.27 7.92 -4.54
C ASP A 278 27.64 6.78 -3.57
N GLY A 279 28.50 5.86 -4.02
CA GLY A 279 28.96 4.72 -3.23
C GLY A 279 27.89 3.63 -3.02
N VAL A 280 26.74 3.71 -3.70
CA VAL A 280 25.68 2.69 -3.56
C VAL A 280 26.05 1.45 -4.36
N SER A 281 26.08 0.29 -3.70
CA SER A 281 26.40 -0.99 -4.32
C SER A 281 25.50 -2.10 -3.80
N GLY A 282 25.18 -3.08 -4.64
CA GLY A 282 24.18 -4.08 -4.28
C GLY A 282 24.01 -5.21 -5.29
N VAL A 283 22.89 -5.92 -5.17
CA VAL A 283 22.50 -7.02 -6.04
C VAL A 283 21.06 -6.85 -6.49
N LEU A 284 20.82 -6.93 -7.79
CA LEU A 284 19.50 -7.08 -8.40
C LEU A 284 19.09 -8.56 -8.37
N LEU A 285 17.85 -8.85 -7.98
CA LEU A 285 17.27 -10.18 -8.01
C LEU A 285 16.05 -10.18 -8.93
N HIS A 286 16.26 -10.64 -10.16
CA HIS A 286 15.24 -10.75 -11.21
C HIS A 286 14.38 -12.00 -10.95
N HIS A 287 13.19 -11.77 -10.41
CA HIS A 287 12.21 -12.80 -10.11
C HIS A 287 11.25 -13.00 -11.27
N LYS A 288 11.21 -14.24 -11.77
CA LYS A 288 10.27 -14.67 -12.80
C LYS A 288 9.00 -15.21 -12.13
N THR A 289 7.92 -14.48 -12.27
CA THR A 289 6.62 -14.84 -11.72
C THR A 289 5.90 -15.92 -12.54
N GLY A 290 5.25 -16.85 -11.86
CA GLY A 290 4.41 -17.87 -12.49
C GLY A 290 3.04 -17.35 -12.96
N LYS A 291 2.28 -18.20 -13.65
CA LYS A 291 0.86 -17.99 -14.03
C LYS A 291 0.61 -16.72 -14.87
N GLY A 292 1.62 -16.24 -15.60
CA GLY A 292 1.50 -15.06 -16.46
C GLY A 292 1.36 -13.73 -15.69
N ASN A 293 1.75 -13.70 -14.41
CA ASN A 293 1.90 -12.46 -13.65
C ASN A 293 3.15 -11.68 -14.13
N PRO A 294 3.19 -10.35 -13.96
CA PRO A 294 4.36 -9.54 -14.30
C PRO A 294 5.58 -9.87 -13.43
N PRO A 295 6.81 -9.85 -13.99
CA PRO A 295 8.03 -10.10 -13.23
C PRO A 295 8.26 -9.03 -12.15
N VAL A 296 9.11 -9.38 -11.18
CA VAL A 296 9.50 -8.51 -10.08
C VAL A 296 11.01 -8.50 -10.01
N THR A 297 11.64 -7.33 -9.96
CA THR A 297 13.09 -7.23 -9.69
C THR A 297 13.30 -6.58 -8.34
N PHE A 298 13.95 -7.27 -7.41
CA PHE A 298 14.38 -6.67 -6.15
C PHE A 298 15.76 -6.05 -6.29
N ALA A 299 16.07 -5.05 -5.48
CA ALA A 299 17.41 -4.54 -5.25
C ALA A 299 17.65 -4.50 -3.74
N ILE A 300 18.67 -5.25 -3.28
CA ILE A 300 19.26 -5.04 -1.96
C ILE A 300 20.58 -4.29 -2.15
N ALA A 301 20.81 -3.25 -1.36
CA ALA A 301 21.99 -2.42 -1.51
C ALA A 301 22.46 -1.84 -0.16
N ALA A 302 23.69 -1.37 -0.13
CA ALA A 302 24.27 -0.59 0.95
C ALA A 302 25.08 0.58 0.38
N CYS A 303 25.33 1.60 1.20
CA CYS A 303 26.14 2.76 0.82
C CYS A 303 27.56 2.65 1.40
N GLU A 304 28.56 2.62 0.52
CA GLU A 304 29.98 2.71 0.85
C GLU A 304 30.31 4.16 1.26
N THR A 305 31.00 4.32 2.38
CA THR A 305 31.45 5.63 2.89
C THR A 305 32.91 5.54 3.30
N GLN A 306 33.51 6.65 3.74
CA GLN A 306 34.91 6.65 4.22
C GLN A 306 35.17 5.62 5.34
N ASN A 307 34.15 5.30 6.16
CA ASN A 307 34.27 4.40 7.30
C ASN A 307 33.56 3.05 7.09
N VAL A 308 32.86 2.86 5.96
CA VAL A 308 32.03 1.67 5.68
C VAL A 308 32.44 1.10 4.34
N SER A 309 32.94 -0.14 4.34
CA SER A 309 33.26 -0.91 3.14
C SER A 309 32.09 -1.82 2.77
N VAL A 310 31.70 -1.84 1.50
CA VAL A 310 30.61 -2.69 0.99
C VAL A 310 31.17 -3.81 0.12
N SER A 311 30.64 -5.01 0.31
CA SER A 311 30.93 -6.19 -0.52
C SER A 311 29.65 -6.99 -0.77
N VAL A 312 29.61 -7.74 -1.88
CA VAL A 312 28.40 -8.49 -2.27
C VAL A 312 28.71 -9.96 -2.53
N LEU A 313 27.71 -10.81 -2.31
CA LEU A 313 27.67 -12.19 -2.79
C LEU A 313 26.43 -12.34 -3.69
N PRO A 314 26.59 -12.30 -5.03
CA PRO A 314 25.45 -12.27 -5.95
C PRO A 314 24.61 -13.55 -5.90
N LYS A 315 25.25 -14.69 -5.61
CA LYS A 315 24.62 -16.00 -5.61
C LYS A 315 25.13 -16.86 -4.46
N PHE A 316 24.19 -17.35 -3.65
CA PHE A 316 24.33 -18.57 -2.87
C PHE A 316 23.00 -19.34 -2.89
N GLY A 317 23.03 -20.63 -2.59
CA GLY A 317 21.83 -21.45 -2.50
C GLY A 317 21.69 -22.17 -1.17
N LEU A 318 20.51 -22.73 -0.95
CA LEU A 318 20.12 -23.37 0.31
C LEU A 318 20.29 -24.90 0.31
N SER A 319 20.94 -25.46 -0.71
CA SER A 319 21.10 -26.90 -0.89
C SER A 319 22.55 -27.26 -1.20
N GLU A 320 22.91 -28.54 -1.02
CA GLU A 320 24.27 -29.05 -1.31
C GLU A 320 24.66 -28.95 -2.79
N LYS A 321 23.67 -28.84 -3.69
CA LYS A 321 23.90 -28.73 -5.14
C LYS A 321 24.42 -27.36 -5.56
N SER A 322 24.36 -26.38 -4.66
CA SER A 322 24.76 -25.00 -4.95
C SER A 322 26.27 -24.85 -4.84
N SER A 323 26.89 -24.17 -5.81
CA SER A 323 28.34 -23.90 -5.83
C SER A 323 28.82 -23.15 -4.58
N THR A 324 27.99 -22.24 -4.09
CA THR A 324 28.16 -21.55 -2.81
C THR A 324 26.91 -21.79 -1.98
N THR A 325 27.08 -22.42 -0.82
CA THR A 325 25.98 -22.77 0.08
C THR A 325 25.75 -21.68 1.12
N ALA A 326 24.58 -21.67 1.75
CA ALA A 326 24.28 -20.77 2.86
C ALA A 326 25.26 -20.95 4.03
N LYS A 327 25.71 -22.18 4.28
CA LYS A 327 26.79 -22.50 5.22
C LYS A 327 28.14 -21.89 4.80
N GLY A 328 28.52 -22.05 3.55
CA GLY A 328 29.76 -21.48 3.00
C GLY A 328 29.80 -19.96 3.11
N MET A 329 28.70 -19.29 2.76
CA MET A 329 28.55 -17.83 2.95
C MET A 329 28.71 -17.44 4.42
N TRP A 330 28.04 -18.14 5.34
CA TRP A 330 28.14 -17.85 6.76
C TRP A 330 29.57 -18.00 7.29
N CYS A 331 30.26 -19.08 6.94
CA CYS A 331 31.66 -19.30 7.31
C CYS A 331 32.60 -18.20 6.79
N LYS A 332 32.43 -17.80 5.52
CA LYS A 332 33.18 -16.67 4.93
C LYS A 332 32.97 -15.37 5.71
N MET A 333 31.74 -15.09 6.12
CA MET A 333 31.41 -13.91 6.92
C MET A 333 31.97 -13.97 8.36
N VAL A 334 31.97 -15.14 9.00
CA VAL A 334 32.61 -15.33 10.32
C VAL A 334 34.12 -15.09 10.23
N GLN A 335 34.75 -15.55 9.15
CA GLN A 335 36.21 -15.45 8.98
C GLN A 335 36.66 -14.04 8.57
N ASP A 336 36.04 -13.48 7.54
CA ASP A 336 36.53 -12.27 6.87
C ASP A 336 35.69 -11.02 7.19
N GLY A 337 34.40 -11.21 7.51
CA GLY A 337 33.40 -10.14 7.65
C GLY A 337 32.96 -9.51 6.32
N GLN A 338 33.52 -9.95 5.20
CA GLN A 338 33.31 -9.37 3.87
C GLN A 338 33.45 -10.43 2.78
N PHE A 339 32.97 -10.11 1.58
CA PHE A 339 33.13 -10.94 0.38
C PHE A 339 34.22 -10.41 -0.54
N ASP A 340 34.65 -11.24 -1.48
CA ASP A 340 35.71 -10.90 -2.43
C ASP A 340 35.21 -9.83 -3.42
N ARG A 341 36.03 -8.80 -3.68
CA ARG A 341 35.66 -7.67 -4.57
C ARG A 341 35.37 -8.11 -6.02
N GLU A 342 35.96 -9.21 -6.46
CA GLU A 342 35.74 -9.79 -7.80
C GLU A 342 34.27 -10.17 -8.05
N ASN A 343 33.46 -10.34 -6.98
CA ASN A 343 32.04 -10.60 -7.10
C ASN A 343 31.26 -9.49 -7.80
N PHE A 344 31.75 -8.25 -7.83
CA PHE A 344 31.13 -7.18 -8.62
C PHE A 344 31.30 -7.38 -10.13
N SER A 345 32.32 -8.13 -10.54
CA SER A 345 32.64 -8.41 -11.94
C SER A 345 32.02 -9.73 -12.45
N SER A 346 31.27 -10.46 -11.61
CA SER A 346 30.72 -11.77 -11.99
C SER A 346 29.62 -11.71 -13.05
N GLY A 347 29.03 -10.53 -13.28
CA GLY A 347 27.84 -10.37 -14.13
C GLY A 347 26.62 -11.11 -13.59
N ALA A 348 25.59 -11.23 -14.45
CA ALA A 348 24.36 -11.93 -14.13
C ALA A 348 24.60 -13.44 -13.93
N SER A 349 24.00 -14.01 -12.90
CA SER A 349 24.07 -15.44 -12.63
C SER A 349 23.33 -16.25 -13.71
N MET A 350 23.70 -17.52 -13.86
CA MET A 350 22.85 -18.45 -14.61
C MET A 350 21.45 -18.55 -13.98
N PRO A 351 20.38 -18.67 -14.77
CA PRO A 351 19.02 -18.83 -14.25
C PRO A 351 18.91 -20.04 -13.31
N SER A 352 18.18 -19.89 -12.20
CA SER A 352 17.97 -20.98 -11.25
C SER A 352 17.21 -22.15 -11.86
N SER A 353 17.49 -23.38 -11.40
CA SER A 353 16.69 -24.55 -11.78
C SER A 353 15.40 -24.63 -10.96
N PRO A 354 14.32 -25.25 -11.46
CA PRO A 354 13.14 -25.55 -10.64
C PRO A 354 13.52 -26.34 -9.38
N GLY A 355 13.01 -25.92 -8.22
CA GLY A 355 13.33 -26.46 -6.91
C GLY A 355 14.60 -25.87 -6.24
N GLU A 356 15.38 -25.04 -6.94
CA GLU A 356 16.54 -24.35 -6.38
C GLU A 356 16.14 -22.98 -5.82
N THR A 357 16.53 -22.68 -4.58
CA THR A 357 16.41 -21.33 -4.01
C THR A 357 17.67 -20.54 -4.30
N LEU A 358 17.55 -19.46 -5.08
CA LEU A 358 18.63 -18.53 -5.38
C LEU A 358 18.58 -17.33 -4.43
N CYS A 359 19.67 -17.07 -3.71
CA CYS A 359 19.77 -15.96 -2.77
C CYS A 359 20.96 -15.04 -3.09
N ALA A 360 20.90 -13.80 -2.61
CA ALA A 360 21.98 -12.82 -2.65
C ALA A 360 22.26 -12.27 -1.25
N ALA A 361 23.46 -11.70 -1.08
CA ALA A 361 23.83 -11.01 0.14
C ALA A 361 24.62 -9.73 -0.13
N VAL A 362 24.41 -8.71 0.72
CA VAL A 362 25.19 -7.48 0.76
C VAL A 362 25.76 -7.35 2.17
N SER A 363 27.08 -7.22 2.29
CA SER A 363 27.78 -6.97 3.55
C SER A 363 28.29 -5.53 3.58
N ALA A 364 28.11 -4.87 4.72
CA ALA A 364 28.72 -3.58 5.03
C ALA A 364 29.52 -3.68 6.33
N SER A 365 30.82 -3.44 6.24
CA SER A 365 31.78 -3.59 7.33
C SER A 365 32.37 -2.25 7.74
N THR A 366 32.48 -2.04 9.06
CA THR A 366 33.06 -0.82 9.63
C THR A 366 33.86 -1.14 10.88
N TRP A 367 34.74 -0.22 11.25
CA TRP A 367 35.42 -0.23 12.53
C TRP A 367 34.78 0.79 13.45
N VAL A 368 34.42 0.37 14.66
CA VAL A 368 33.86 1.24 15.70
C VAL A 368 34.89 1.38 16.81
N GLU A 369 35.45 2.58 16.94
CA GLU A 369 36.42 2.91 17.98
C GLU A 369 35.83 2.71 19.39
N PRO A 370 36.67 2.52 20.43
CA PRO A 370 36.20 2.52 21.82
C PRO A 370 35.39 3.79 22.13
N HIS A 371 34.19 3.63 22.69
CA HIS A 371 33.24 4.73 22.94
C HIS A 371 32.79 5.48 21.68
N GLY A 372 33.10 4.95 20.50
CA GLY A 372 32.75 5.50 19.20
C GLY A 372 31.37 5.08 18.72
N LYS A 373 30.91 5.79 17.68
CA LYS A 373 29.64 5.56 17.00
C LYS A 373 29.85 5.49 15.50
N CYS A 374 29.12 4.61 14.82
CA CYS A 374 29.11 4.53 13.36
C CYS A 374 27.71 4.20 12.84
N THR A 375 27.41 4.63 11.61
CA THR A 375 26.12 4.37 10.96
C THR A 375 26.34 3.62 9.65
N VAL A 376 25.51 2.62 9.41
CA VAL A 376 25.50 1.81 8.19
C VAL A 376 24.08 1.78 7.65
N ALA A 377 23.90 2.08 6.36
CA ALA A 377 22.58 2.11 5.74
C ALA A 377 22.46 1.03 4.65
N PHE A 378 21.34 0.32 4.67
CA PHE A 378 20.91 -0.62 3.64
C PHE A 378 19.58 -0.18 3.04
N SER A 379 19.30 -0.56 1.80
CA SER A 379 17.98 -0.40 1.19
C SER A 379 17.45 -1.71 0.63
N LEU A 380 16.13 -1.82 0.65
CA LEU A 380 15.36 -2.78 -0.13
C LEU A 380 14.45 -2.00 -1.06
N ALA A 381 14.54 -2.26 -2.36
CA ALA A 381 13.59 -1.75 -3.34
C ALA A 381 13.09 -2.86 -4.26
N TRP A 382 11.91 -2.68 -4.87
CA TRP A 382 11.39 -3.63 -5.85
C TRP A 382 10.71 -2.94 -7.04
N SER A 383 11.07 -3.35 -8.24
CA SER A 383 10.40 -2.93 -9.48
C SER A 383 9.43 -4.03 -9.93
N SER A 384 8.13 -3.75 -9.84
CA SER A 384 7.08 -4.49 -10.53
C SER A 384 6.17 -3.48 -11.24
N PRO A 385 6.51 -3.05 -12.47
CA PRO A 385 5.90 -1.88 -13.09
C PRO A 385 4.45 -2.10 -13.52
N LYS A 386 4.05 -3.36 -13.74
CA LYS A 386 2.72 -3.72 -14.21
C LYS A 386 1.87 -4.33 -13.10
N VAL A 387 0.62 -3.91 -13.03
CA VAL A 387 -0.45 -4.55 -12.26
C VAL A 387 -1.33 -5.29 -13.25
N LYS A 388 -1.54 -6.59 -13.03
CA LYS A 388 -2.43 -7.41 -13.86
C LYS A 388 -3.55 -7.97 -13.01
N PHE A 389 -4.78 -7.69 -13.40
CA PHE A 389 -5.97 -8.28 -12.78
C PHE A 389 -6.37 -9.59 -13.49
N SER A 390 -7.13 -10.45 -12.81
CA SER A 390 -7.40 -11.82 -13.27
C SER A 390 -8.20 -11.90 -14.57
N LYS A 391 -9.03 -10.90 -14.89
CA LYS A 391 -9.75 -10.80 -16.17
C LYS A 391 -8.95 -10.13 -17.29
N GLY A 392 -7.67 -9.81 -17.05
CA GLY A 392 -6.69 -9.48 -18.09
C GLY A 392 -6.32 -7.99 -18.19
N SER A 393 -7.08 -7.09 -17.56
CA SER A 393 -6.74 -5.67 -17.49
C SER A 393 -5.35 -5.48 -16.86
N THR A 394 -4.49 -4.74 -17.55
CA THR A 394 -3.12 -4.47 -17.13
C THR A 394 -2.86 -2.97 -17.12
N PHE A 395 -2.28 -2.48 -16.03
CA PHE A 395 -1.98 -1.06 -15.81
C PHE A 395 -0.54 -0.89 -15.33
N HIS A 396 -0.03 0.34 -15.41
CA HIS A 396 1.25 0.68 -14.79
C HIS A 396 1.04 1.21 -13.37
N ARG A 397 1.91 0.80 -12.44
CA ARG A 397 1.93 1.35 -11.08
C ARG A 397 2.36 2.81 -11.10
N ARG A 398 1.85 3.62 -10.16
CA ARG A 398 2.09 5.07 -10.13
C ARG A 398 3.58 5.45 -10.14
N TYR A 399 4.44 4.72 -9.42
CA TYR A 399 5.87 5.04 -9.35
C TYR A 399 6.56 5.01 -10.73
N THR A 400 6.00 4.31 -11.73
CA THR A 400 6.58 4.26 -13.08
C THR A 400 6.49 5.61 -13.80
N LYS A 401 5.64 6.56 -13.34
CA LYS A 401 5.65 7.94 -13.84
C LYS A 401 7.00 8.61 -13.59
N PHE A 402 7.72 8.18 -12.54
CA PHE A 402 8.99 8.78 -12.10
C PHE A 402 10.22 7.95 -12.46
N TYR A 403 10.09 6.61 -12.48
CA TYR A 403 11.21 5.68 -12.71
C TYR A 403 11.09 4.88 -14.03
N GLY A 404 10.03 5.13 -14.81
CA GLY A 404 9.74 4.36 -16.02
C GLY A 404 9.36 2.91 -15.73
N THR A 405 9.36 2.07 -16.77
CA THR A 405 8.91 0.67 -16.69
C THR A 405 10.05 -0.34 -16.82
N SER A 406 11.29 0.11 -16.63
CA SER A 406 12.46 -0.77 -16.72
C SER A 406 12.47 -1.76 -15.55
N GLU A 407 12.77 -3.02 -15.83
CA GLU A 407 12.98 -4.02 -14.77
C GLU A 407 14.19 -3.64 -13.88
N ARG A 408 15.15 -2.87 -14.43
CA ARG A 408 16.31 -2.37 -13.69
C ARG A 408 16.04 -1.13 -12.83
N ALA A 409 14.83 -0.56 -12.89
CA ALA A 409 14.46 0.61 -12.07
C ALA A 409 14.62 0.36 -10.56
N ALA A 410 14.63 -0.91 -10.10
CA ALA A 410 14.91 -1.26 -8.72
C ALA A 410 16.28 -0.76 -8.24
N LYS A 411 17.28 -0.69 -9.15
CA LYS A 411 18.61 -0.12 -8.86
C LYS A 411 18.50 1.36 -8.49
N ASP A 412 17.81 2.13 -9.32
CA ASP A 412 17.67 3.58 -9.17
C ASP A 412 16.80 3.90 -7.94
N LEU A 413 15.75 3.12 -7.69
CA LEU A 413 14.95 3.20 -6.47
C LEU A 413 15.77 2.94 -5.20
N ALA A 414 16.64 1.92 -5.21
CA ALA A 414 17.52 1.63 -4.08
C ALA A 414 18.56 2.73 -3.84
N HIS A 415 19.14 3.25 -4.93
CA HIS A 415 20.04 4.40 -4.89
C HIS A 415 19.37 5.63 -4.27
N ASP A 416 18.22 6.03 -4.81
CA ASP A 416 17.51 7.23 -4.35
C ASP A 416 17.02 7.06 -2.91
N ALA A 417 16.60 5.85 -2.50
CA ALA A 417 16.27 5.58 -1.12
C ALA A 417 17.46 5.83 -0.18
N LEU A 418 18.65 5.34 -0.52
CA LEU A 418 19.86 5.51 0.29
C LEU A 418 20.36 6.97 0.33
N THR A 419 20.08 7.78 -0.69
CA THR A 419 20.50 9.19 -0.73
C THR A 419 19.45 10.15 -0.18
N GLN A 420 18.16 9.78 -0.18
CA GLN A 420 17.05 10.67 0.22
C GLN A 420 16.39 10.34 1.56
N TYR A 421 16.64 9.19 2.19
CA TYR A 421 15.90 8.78 3.40
C TYR A 421 15.94 9.79 4.55
N LYS A 422 17.02 10.57 4.69
CA LYS A 422 17.12 11.62 5.73
C LYS A 422 16.05 12.68 5.55
N ARG A 423 15.81 13.09 4.30
CA ARG A 423 14.73 14.03 3.95
C ARG A 423 13.36 13.39 4.21
N TRP A 424 13.20 12.10 3.91
CA TRP A 424 11.96 11.38 4.25
C TRP A 424 11.71 11.39 5.75
N GLU A 425 12.73 11.14 6.59
CA GLU A 425 12.60 11.19 8.05
C GLU A 425 12.19 12.59 8.53
N GLU A 426 12.83 13.65 8.03
CA GLU A 426 12.48 15.04 8.36
C GLU A 426 11.01 15.35 8.01
N ASP A 427 10.59 14.98 6.80
CA ASP A 427 9.22 15.18 6.34
C ASP A 427 8.22 14.36 7.17
N ILE A 428 8.57 13.12 7.54
CA ILE A 428 7.74 12.25 8.40
C ILE A 428 7.59 12.84 9.80
N GLU A 429 8.70 13.27 10.42
CA GLU A 429 8.67 13.88 11.75
C GLU A 429 7.85 15.16 11.76
N LYS A 430 7.96 15.97 10.71
CA LYS A 430 7.24 17.24 10.59
C LYS A 430 5.73 17.08 10.72
N TRP A 431 5.12 16.06 10.10
CA TRP A 431 3.67 15.85 10.20
C TRP A 431 3.26 15.06 11.45
N GLN A 432 4.14 14.24 12.02
CA GLN A 432 3.86 13.51 13.26
C GLN A 432 3.95 14.41 14.51
N ASN A 433 4.94 15.31 14.55
CA ASN A 433 5.29 16.09 15.73
C ASN A 433 4.12 16.89 16.35
N PRO A 434 3.25 17.58 15.58
CA PRO A 434 2.13 18.32 16.16
C PRO A 434 1.22 17.45 17.05
N ILE A 435 0.96 16.20 16.64
CA ILE A 435 0.13 15.25 17.39
C ILE A 435 0.94 14.63 18.54
N LEU A 436 2.20 14.28 18.30
CA LEU A 436 3.06 13.66 19.32
C LEU A 436 3.32 14.60 20.50
N GLN A 437 3.48 15.90 20.24
CA GLN A 437 3.77 16.92 21.26
C GLN A 437 2.51 17.47 21.94
N ASP A 438 1.31 17.12 21.47
CA ASP A 438 0.06 17.55 22.11
C ASP A 438 -0.15 16.81 23.43
N GLU A 439 0.07 17.49 24.56
CA GLU A 439 -0.11 16.93 25.92
C GLU A 439 -1.58 16.66 26.27
N SER A 440 -2.54 17.23 25.53
CA SER A 440 -3.97 16.97 25.74
C SER A 440 -4.39 15.58 25.27
N LEU A 441 -3.62 14.97 24.36
CA LEU A 441 -3.88 13.66 23.80
C LEU A 441 -3.24 12.55 24.66
N PRO A 442 -3.98 11.47 25.00
CA PRO A 442 -3.42 10.33 25.70
C PRO A 442 -2.31 9.63 24.90
N GLU A 443 -1.31 9.07 25.60
CA GLU A 443 -0.19 8.36 24.97
C GLU A 443 -0.67 7.23 24.05
N TRP A 444 -1.63 6.42 24.51
CA TRP A 444 -2.16 5.29 23.73
C TRP A 444 -2.79 5.73 22.41
N TYR A 445 -3.45 6.89 22.41
CA TYR A 445 -4.14 7.39 21.23
C TYR A 445 -3.15 7.77 20.13
N LYS A 446 -2.03 8.38 20.49
CA LYS A 446 -1.01 8.87 19.56
C LYS A 446 -0.46 7.76 18.66
N PHE A 447 0.06 6.68 19.24
CA PHE A 447 0.60 5.60 18.42
C PHE A 447 -0.47 4.76 17.73
N THR A 448 -1.67 4.62 18.32
CA THR A 448 -2.78 3.95 17.63
C THR A 448 -3.15 4.72 16.37
N LEU A 449 -3.33 6.04 16.47
CA LEU A 449 -3.69 6.89 15.33
C LEU A 449 -2.72 6.73 14.15
N PHE A 450 -1.40 6.76 14.41
CA PHE A 450 -0.42 6.58 13.35
C PHE A 450 -0.34 5.13 12.87
N ASN A 451 -0.32 4.15 13.78
CA ASN A 451 -0.10 2.76 13.39
C ASN A 451 -1.29 2.17 12.62
N GLU A 452 -2.53 2.64 12.81
CA GLU A 452 -3.67 2.22 11.98
C GLU A 452 -3.52 2.62 10.49
N LEU A 453 -2.70 3.63 10.18
CA LEU A 453 -2.42 4.03 8.79
C LEU A 453 -1.63 2.97 8.01
N TYR A 454 -1.10 1.93 8.67
CA TYR A 454 -0.41 0.82 8.00
C TYR A 454 -1.24 0.20 6.87
N PHE A 455 -2.57 0.25 7.00
CA PHE A 455 -3.49 -0.34 6.05
C PHE A 455 -3.50 0.39 4.70
N LEU A 456 -3.11 1.67 4.65
CA LEU A 456 -2.92 2.41 3.39
C LEU A 456 -1.71 1.90 2.58
N VAL A 457 -0.89 1.02 3.15
CA VAL A 457 0.19 0.31 2.48
C VAL A 457 -0.16 -1.18 2.35
N ALA A 458 -0.44 -1.85 3.48
CA ALA A 458 -0.65 -3.30 3.58
C ALA A 458 -2.11 -3.77 3.40
N GLY A 459 -3.02 -2.87 3.04
CA GLY A 459 -4.42 -3.19 2.67
C GLY A 459 -4.56 -3.67 1.23
N GLY A 460 -3.54 -4.33 0.67
CA GLY A 460 -3.53 -4.77 -0.72
C GLY A 460 -3.56 -3.64 -1.75
N THR A 461 -3.04 -2.45 -1.39
CA THR A 461 -3.23 -1.22 -2.17
C THR A 461 -2.68 -1.31 -3.60
N ILE A 462 -3.42 -0.72 -4.54
CA ILE A 462 -3.05 -0.57 -5.95
C ILE A 462 -3.18 0.89 -6.33
N TRP A 463 -2.10 1.49 -6.81
CA TRP A 463 -2.10 2.85 -7.30
C TRP A 463 -1.58 2.84 -8.72
N ILE A 464 -2.43 3.20 -9.66
CA ILE A 464 -2.11 3.20 -11.08
C ILE A 464 -2.11 4.63 -11.60
N ASP A 465 -1.22 4.90 -12.56
CA ASP A 465 -1.33 6.10 -13.36
C ASP A 465 -2.42 5.91 -14.44
N SER A 466 -2.86 7.00 -15.06
CA SER A 466 -3.88 6.98 -16.12
C SER A 466 -3.69 5.82 -17.12
N PRO A 467 -4.78 5.21 -17.62
CA PRO A 467 -4.74 3.94 -18.34
C PRO A 467 -3.81 4.01 -19.56
N LEU A 468 -3.12 2.89 -19.85
CA LEU A 468 -2.39 2.71 -21.09
C LEU A 468 -3.27 3.15 -22.28
N PRO A 469 -2.83 4.05 -23.17
CA PRO A 469 -3.55 4.30 -24.40
C PRO A 469 -3.68 2.96 -25.11
N SER A 470 -4.91 2.47 -25.24
CA SER A 470 -5.17 1.18 -25.86
C SER A 470 -4.69 1.20 -27.32
N SER A 471 -3.50 0.68 -27.60
CA SER A 471 -3.11 0.26 -28.93
C SER A 471 -3.89 -1.02 -29.25
N ASN A 472 -5.20 -0.87 -29.54
CA ASN A 472 -6.04 -1.81 -30.33
C ASN A 472 -7.56 -1.50 -30.31
N MET A 473 -7.98 -0.28 -29.93
CA MET A 473 -9.40 0.13 -30.04
C MET A 473 -9.66 1.18 -31.14
N ARG A 474 -8.76 1.37 -32.11
CA ARG A 474 -9.00 2.28 -33.26
C ARG A 474 -9.66 1.64 -34.49
N ASN A 475 -9.86 0.31 -34.52
CA ASN A 475 -10.38 -0.38 -35.71
C ASN A 475 -11.67 -1.21 -35.50
N LYS A 476 -12.49 -0.91 -34.49
CA LYS A 476 -13.83 -1.55 -34.35
C LYS A 476 -15.01 -0.60 -34.22
N SER A 477 -14.78 0.69 -33.97
CA SER A 477 -15.84 1.71 -33.90
C SER A 477 -16.12 2.40 -35.23
N ARG A 478 -15.33 2.18 -36.28
CA ARG A 478 -15.57 2.75 -37.62
C ARG A 478 -16.51 1.93 -38.51
N ASP A 479 -16.71 0.65 -38.22
CA ASP A 479 -17.57 -0.24 -39.04
C ASP A 479 -19.01 -0.39 -38.52
N GLN A 480 -19.35 0.18 -37.35
CA GLN A 480 -20.74 0.18 -36.84
C GLN A 480 -21.48 1.52 -37.04
N VAL A 481 -20.79 2.57 -37.49
CA VAL A 481 -21.41 3.89 -37.72
C VAL A 481 -21.92 4.05 -39.16
N LYS A 482 -21.59 3.13 -40.08
CA LYS A 482 -22.05 3.19 -41.48
C LYS A 482 -23.36 2.45 -41.79
N GLU A 483 -23.96 1.74 -40.83
CA GLU A 483 -25.18 0.94 -41.07
C GLU A 483 -26.45 1.48 -40.40
N LEU A 484 -26.39 2.67 -39.77
CA LEU A 484 -27.55 3.27 -39.07
C LEU A 484 -28.04 4.61 -39.67
N GLU A 485 -27.49 5.07 -40.80
CA GLU A 485 -27.94 6.33 -41.43
C GLU A 485 -29.07 6.20 -42.47
N ASN A 486 -29.57 4.98 -42.76
CA ASN A 486 -30.67 4.80 -43.72
C ASN A 486 -31.89 4.13 -43.08
N THR A 487 -32.58 4.83 -42.19
CA THR A 487 -33.97 4.49 -41.86
C THR A 487 -34.79 5.76 -41.63
N GLU A 488 -35.53 6.18 -42.66
CA GLU A 488 -36.54 7.24 -42.55
C GLU A 488 -37.66 6.81 -41.58
N VAL A 489 -37.81 7.53 -40.47
CA VAL A 489 -38.97 7.40 -39.58
C VAL A 489 -39.90 8.59 -39.79
N LYS A 490 -41.08 8.32 -40.35
CA LYS A 490 -42.19 9.28 -40.44
C LYS A 490 -42.72 9.62 -39.05
N VAL A 491 -42.70 10.90 -38.69
CA VAL A 491 -43.34 11.44 -37.49
C VAL A 491 -44.80 11.78 -37.80
N THR A 492 -45.73 11.14 -37.11
CA THR A 492 -47.15 11.55 -37.02
C THR A 492 -47.36 12.36 -35.74
N GLU A 493 -47.79 13.62 -35.89
CA GLU A 493 -48.19 14.50 -34.79
C GLU A 493 -49.48 14.01 -34.13
N ALA A 494 -49.47 13.85 -32.81
CA ALA A 494 -50.67 13.68 -32.00
C ALA A 494 -50.91 14.95 -31.17
N LYS A 495 -52.02 15.65 -31.46
CA LYS A 495 -52.55 16.78 -30.70
C LYS A 495 -53.03 16.32 -29.32
N VAL A 496 -52.55 16.95 -28.25
CA VAL A 496 -53.17 16.87 -26.91
C VAL A 496 -53.87 18.18 -26.61
N SER A 497 -55.17 18.10 -26.33
CA SER A 497 -56.08 19.19 -26.01
C SER A 497 -55.88 19.70 -24.58
N ARG A 498 -55.68 21.03 -24.44
CA ARG A 498 -55.85 21.76 -23.17
C ARG A 498 -57.31 21.72 -22.73
N ARG A 499 -57.58 21.40 -21.47
CA ARG A 499 -58.84 21.74 -20.79
C ARG A 499 -58.60 22.89 -19.82
N GLN A 500 -59.42 23.93 -19.98
CA GLN A 500 -59.61 25.03 -19.05
C GLN A 500 -60.40 24.54 -17.81
N GLY A 501 -60.07 25.09 -16.64
CA GLY A 501 -60.89 25.09 -15.45
C GLY A 501 -60.64 26.39 -14.70
N ALA A 502 -61.68 27.20 -14.57
CA ALA A 502 -61.65 28.54 -14.01
C ALA A 502 -61.99 28.53 -12.49
N ASP A 503 -61.24 29.36 -11.78
CA ASP A 503 -61.65 30.38 -10.79
C ASP A 503 -62.43 30.00 -9.51
N ALA A 504 -61.84 30.36 -8.35
CA ALA A 504 -62.48 31.05 -7.22
C ALA A 504 -61.42 31.39 -6.15
N GLY A 505 -61.16 32.68 -5.93
CA GLY A 505 -60.07 33.18 -5.09
C GLY A 505 -60.35 33.34 -3.60
N ARG A 506 -59.31 33.76 -2.87
CA ARG A 506 -59.36 34.82 -1.85
C ARG A 506 -57.94 35.23 -1.41
N THR A 507 -57.80 36.55 -1.31
CA THR A 507 -56.72 37.43 -0.84
C THR A 507 -56.20 37.15 0.58
N THR A 508 -54.89 37.38 0.82
CA THR A 508 -54.37 38.49 1.67
C THR A 508 -52.84 38.60 1.60
N ASP A 509 -52.37 39.85 1.60
CA ASP A 509 -51.00 40.38 1.55
C ASP A 509 -50.01 39.84 2.59
N SER A 510 -48.72 39.84 2.23
CA SER A 510 -47.70 40.64 2.95
C SER A 510 -46.36 40.69 2.18
N THR A 511 -46.08 41.90 1.70
CA THR A 511 -44.80 42.44 1.20
C THR A 511 -43.73 42.52 2.28
N TYR A 512 -42.47 42.25 1.92
CA TYR A 512 -41.28 42.98 2.40
C TYR A 512 -40.19 42.95 1.32
N ASP A 513 -39.96 44.12 0.70
CA ASP A 513 -38.79 44.46 -0.13
C ASP A 513 -37.62 44.86 0.78
N VAL A 514 -36.37 44.55 0.38
CA VAL A 514 -35.22 45.50 0.45
C VAL A 514 -34.20 45.16 -0.65
N GLU A 515 -33.90 46.19 -1.45
CA GLU A 515 -32.91 46.30 -2.52
C GLU A 515 -31.45 46.24 -2.02
N TYR A 516 -30.51 45.87 -2.90
CA TYR A 516 -29.18 46.50 -2.91
C TYR A 516 -28.72 46.82 -4.33
N THR A 517 -28.25 48.05 -4.43
CA THR A 517 -27.88 48.87 -5.58
C THR A 517 -26.58 48.45 -6.27
N THR A 518 -26.58 48.60 -7.59
CA THR A 518 -25.41 48.73 -8.48
C THR A 518 -24.68 50.04 -8.25
N ASP A 519 -23.36 50.02 -8.26
CA ASP A 519 -22.55 51.21 -8.54
C ASP A 519 -21.32 50.85 -9.38
N SER A 520 -21.00 51.76 -10.31
CA SER A 520 -20.04 51.61 -11.39
C SER A 520 -18.94 52.68 -11.32
N ALA A 521 -17.79 52.30 -11.90
CA ALA A 521 -16.76 53.13 -12.55
C ALA A 521 -15.66 53.79 -11.70
N SER A 522 -14.40 53.53 -12.12
CA SER A 522 -13.46 54.59 -12.51
C SER A 522 -12.27 54.03 -13.30
N ASP A 523 -12.06 54.63 -14.47
CA ASP A 523 -11.00 54.42 -15.46
C ASP A 523 -9.58 54.77 -14.97
N VAL A 524 -8.56 54.13 -15.55
CA VAL A 524 -7.26 54.75 -15.84
C VAL A 524 -6.75 54.23 -17.19
N ASP A 525 -6.65 55.17 -18.14
CA ASP A 525 -6.08 55.07 -19.48
C ASP A 525 -4.57 55.38 -19.46
N CYS A 526 -3.77 54.78 -20.36
CA CYS A 526 -2.43 55.26 -20.76
C CYS A 526 -1.92 54.54 -22.04
N MET A 527 -2.28 55.12 -23.18
CA MET A 527 -1.41 55.54 -24.30
C MET A 527 -0.62 54.55 -25.19
N VAL A 528 -0.44 55.06 -26.41
CA VAL A 528 -0.19 54.45 -27.73
C VAL A 528 1.18 54.88 -28.26
N ASP A 529 1.83 54.01 -29.05
CA ASP A 529 2.74 54.33 -30.18
C ASP A 529 2.73 53.05 -31.06
N GLY A 530 2.51 52.98 -32.37
CA GLY A 530 2.61 53.93 -33.46
C GLY A 530 3.65 53.39 -34.46
N VAL A 531 3.23 52.86 -35.63
CA VAL A 531 3.86 52.95 -36.99
C VAL A 531 3.21 51.96 -37.99
N ASP A 532 2.83 52.51 -39.14
CA ASP A 532 2.29 51.93 -40.38
C ASP A 532 3.29 51.06 -41.18
N GLU A 533 2.83 50.01 -41.89
CA GLU A 533 2.51 50.01 -43.35
C GLU A 533 2.52 48.59 -44.01
N LYS A 534 1.38 48.26 -44.67
CA LYS A 534 1.10 47.35 -45.81
C LYS A 534 2.06 46.19 -46.17
N HIS A 535 1.50 44.96 -46.25
CA HIS A 535 1.35 44.20 -47.52
C HIS A 535 0.38 43.01 -47.39
N ARG A 536 -0.41 42.78 -48.45
CA ARG A 536 -1.43 41.71 -48.61
C ARG A 536 -0.81 40.31 -48.75
N GLY A 537 -1.47 39.30 -48.18
CA GLY A 537 -1.33 37.89 -48.57
C GLY A 537 -2.13 36.96 -47.65
N ASP A 538 -3.08 36.21 -48.23
CA ASP A 538 -3.92 35.18 -47.61
C ASP A 538 -3.15 34.26 -46.63
N LEU A 539 -3.65 34.10 -45.40
CA LEU A 539 -3.28 33.01 -44.49
C LEU A 539 -4.51 32.50 -43.72
N SER A 540 -4.69 31.19 -43.80
CA SER A 540 -5.69 30.35 -43.16
C SER A 540 -5.64 30.44 -41.62
N HIS A 541 -6.81 30.66 -41.01
CA HIS A 541 -7.04 30.56 -39.57
C HIS A 541 -7.03 29.09 -39.10
N GLU A 542 -5.88 28.59 -38.68
CA GLU A 542 -5.75 27.46 -37.75
C GLU A 542 -4.46 27.64 -36.94
N SER A 543 -4.54 28.00 -35.65
CA SER A 543 -3.50 27.64 -34.63
C SER A 543 -3.70 28.20 -33.21
N ASP A 544 -4.64 29.10 -32.92
CA ASP A 544 -4.73 29.64 -31.54
C ASP A 544 -5.47 28.73 -30.54
N ALA A 545 -6.31 27.83 -31.05
CA ALA A 545 -7.01 26.85 -30.22
C ALA A 545 -6.07 25.70 -29.75
N SER A 546 -5.05 25.34 -30.53
CA SER A 546 -4.16 24.22 -30.18
C SER A 546 -3.14 24.56 -29.11
N VAL A 547 -2.71 25.81 -29.01
CA VAL A 547 -1.76 26.27 -27.97
C VAL A 547 -2.49 26.43 -26.63
N THR A 548 -3.72 26.96 -26.66
CA THR A 548 -4.59 27.07 -25.47
C THR A 548 -5.02 25.68 -24.97
N LEU A 549 -5.33 24.74 -25.88
CA LEU A 549 -5.63 23.36 -25.52
C LEU A 549 -4.40 22.64 -24.94
N ALA A 550 -3.20 22.85 -25.50
CA ALA A 550 -1.96 22.25 -24.98
C ALA A 550 -1.55 22.82 -23.61
N MET A 551 -1.86 24.09 -23.33
CA MET A 551 -1.64 24.69 -22.00
C MET A 551 -2.69 24.22 -20.98
N MET A 552 -3.95 24.03 -21.39
CA MET A 552 -4.98 23.40 -20.55
C MET A 552 -4.66 21.92 -20.27
N ASP A 553 -4.17 21.17 -21.28
CA ASP A 553 -3.80 19.76 -21.17
C ASP A 553 -2.55 19.55 -20.27
N GLN A 554 -1.60 20.50 -20.28
CA GLN A 554 -0.46 20.51 -19.34
C GLN A 554 -0.85 20.89 -17.90
N GLN A 555 -1.96 21.59 -17.70
CA GLN A 555 -2.46 21.97 -16.38
C GLN A 555 -3.31 20.83 -15.76
N TYR A 556 -4.07 20.10 -16.58
CA TYR A 556 -4.76 18.87 -16.16
C TYR A 556 -3.80 17.74 -15.75
N ASP A 557 -2.61 17.63 -16.35
CA ASP A 557 -1.62 16.57 -16.01
C ASP A 557 -0.87 16.83 -14.67
N ARG A 558 -0.87 18.06 -14.14
CA ARG A 558 -0.34 18.34 -12.78
C ARG A 558 -1.29 17.88 -11.67
N ASP A 559 -2.59 17.83 -11.94
CA ASP A 559 -3.63 17.52 -10.95
C ASP A 559 -4.11 16.05 -10.97
N ASP A 560 -3.80 15.28 -12.01
CA ASP A 560 -4.11 13.83 -12.03
C ASP A 560 -3.14 12.99 -11.16
N VAL A 561 -3.64 12.51 -10.03
CA VAL A 561 -2.93 11.53 -9.18
C VAL A 561 -3.15 10.08 -9.61
N GLY A 562 -3.92 9.81 -10.66
CA GLY A 562 -4.26 8.46 -11.09
C GLY A 562 -5.37 7.83 -10.25
N ARG A 563 -5.56 6.51 -10.37
CA ARG A 563 -6.61 5.77 -9.66
C ARG A 563 -6.02 4.92 -8.54
N PHE A 564 -6.78 4.80 -7.46
CA PHE A 564 -6.37 4.12 -6.25
C PHE A 564 -7.41 3.07 -5.86
N LEU A 565 -6.94 1.88 -5.47
CA LEU A 565 -7.75 0.83 -4.89
C LEU A 565 -7.09 0.34 -3.61
N TYR A 566 -7.89 -0.05 -2.64
CA TYR A 566 -7.47 -0.82 -1.48
C TYR A 566 -8.57 -1.82 -1.12
N LEU A 567 -8.20 -2.92 -0.44
CA LEU A 567 -9.14 -3.96 -0.07
C LEU A 567 -9.95 -3.56 1.16
N GLU A 568 -11.18 -4.05 1.28
CA GLU A 568 -11.89 -4.06 2.56
C GLU A 568 -11.07 -4.74 3.65
N GLY A 569 -10.52 -5.91 3.32
CA GLY A 569 -9.64 -6.69 4.16
C GLY A 569 -8.88 -7.72 3.34
N VAL A 570 -7.79 -8.27 3.88
CA VAL A 570 -7.04 -9.32 3.17
C VAL A 570 -7.85 -10.62 2.98
N GLU A 571 -8.86 -10.81 3.83
CA GLU A 571 -9.82 -11.93 3.78
C GLU A 571 -11.04 -11.61 2.88
N TYR A 572 -11.32 -10.31 2.67
CA TYR A 572 -12.46 -9.79 1.92
C TYR A 572 -11.96 -9.07 0.66
N ILE A 573 -11.82 -9.82 -0.44
CA ILE A 573 -11.10 -9.35 -1.63
C ILE A 573 -12.01 -8.51 -2.52
N MET A 574 -12.43 -7.35 -2.04
CA MET A 574 -13.28 -6.38 -2.73
C MET A 574 -12.61 -5.00 -2.67
N TRP A 575 -12.57 -4.32 -3.81
CA TRP A 575 -11.87 -3.05 -3.93
C TRP A 575 -12.76 -1.88 -3.51
N CYS A 576 -12.27 -1.08 -2.56
CA CYS A 576 -12.92 0.14 -2.07
C CYS A 576 -14.38 -0.09 -1.68
N THR A 577 -14.66 -1.06 -0.80
CA THR A 577 -16.01 -1.26 -0.28
C THR A 577 -16.54 0.02 0.34
N TYR A 578 -17.63 0.55 -0.22
CA TYR A 578 -17.98 1.95 -0.10
C TYR A 578 -18.62 2.26 1.24
N ASP A 579 -19.45 1.35 1.73
CA ASP A 579 -20.06 1.40 3.05
C ASP A 579 -19.03 1.41 4.19
N VAL A 580 -17.88 0.76 3.99
CA VAL A 580 -16.73 0.74 4.91
C VAL A 580 -15.78 1.92 4.66
N HIS A 581 -15.55 2.29 3.39
CA HIS A 581 -14.78 3.46 2.99
C HIS A 581 -15.33 4.76 3.59
N PHE A 582 -16.65 4.82 3.84
CA PHE A 582 -17.28 5.89 4.62
C PHE A 582 -16.53 6.21 5.93
N TYR A 583 -16.07 5.18 6.65
CA TYR A 583 -15.35 5.35 7.92
C TYR A 583 -13.84 5.57 7.72
N ALA A 584 -13.23 4.87 6.75
CA ALA A 584 -11.78 4.91 6.54
C ALA A 584 -11.30 6.17 5.77
N SER A 585 -12.16 6.76 4.94
CA SER A 585 -11.83 7.87 4.02
C SER A 585 -11.33 9.13 4.70
N PHE A 586 -11.59 9.34 6.00
CA PHE A 586 -11.02 10.47 6.74
C PHE A 586 -9.49 10.52 6.67
N ALA A 587 -8.82 9.37 6.76
CA ALA A 587 -7.37 9.30 6.65
C ALA A 587 -6.87 9.69 5.25
N LEU A 588 -7.60 9.30 4.20
CA LEU A 588 -7.27 9.68 2.83
C LEU A 588 -7.57 11.15 2.56
N LEU A 589 -8.70 11.68 3.02
CA LEU A 589 -9.05 13.09 2.86
C LEU A 589 -8.03 14.01 3.54
N GLU A 590 -7.64 13.68 4.78
CA GLU A 590 -6.70 14.48 5.55
C GLU A 590 -5.28 14.41 4.96
N LEU A 591 -4.80 13.19 4.64
CA LEU A 591 -3.38 12.99 4.29
C LEU A 591 -3.13 13.01 2.76
N PHE A 592 -4.10 12.58 1.96
CA PHE A 592 -3.98 12.45 0.51
C PHE A 592 -5.28 12.86 -0.22
N PRO A 593 -5.78 14.09 -0.05
CA PRO A 593 -7.10 14.50 -0.51
C PRO A 593 -7.34 14.22 -2.00
N ARG A 594 -6.35 14.43 -2.87
CA ARG A 594 -6.47 14.15 -4.32
C ARG A 594 -6.75 12.66 -4.62
N ILE A 595 -6.27 11.74 -3.78
CA ILE A 595 -6.60 10.30 -3.92
C ILE A 595 -8.07 10.07 -3.54
N GLU A 596 -8.52 10.63 -2.40
CA GLU A 596 -9.92 10.53 -1.97
C GLU A 596 -10.87 11.07 -3.05
N LEU A 597 -10.61 12.29 -3.56
CA LEU A 597 -11.43 12.90 -4.60
C LEU A 597 -11.48 12.03 -5.89
N ASN A 598 -10.39 11.34 -6.22
CA ASN A 598 -10.37 10.44 -7.37
C ASN A 598 -11.17 9.14 -7.13
N ILE A 599 -11.16 8.60 -5.91
CA ILE A 599 -12.05 7.48 -5.54
C ILE A 599 -13.50 7.92 -5.67
N GLN A 600 -13.85 9.08 -5.14
CA GLN A 600 -15.21 9.65 -5.25
C GLN A 600 -15.64 9.87 -6.71
N ARG A 601 -14.74 10.33 -7.58
CA ARG A 601 -15.01 10.42 -9.04
C ARG A 601 -15.25 9.06 -9.68
N ASP A 602 -14.53 8.01 -9.27
CA ASP A 602 -14.75 6.65 -9.76
C ASP A 602 -16.13 6.12 -9.31
N PHE A 603 -16.54 6.38 -8.07
CA PHE A 603 -17.89 6.06 -7.58
C PHE A 603 -18.99 6.88 -8.26
N ALA A 604 -18.77 8.18 -8.50
CA ALA A 604 -19.71 9.03 -9.22
C ALA A 604 -19.98 8.50 -10.64
N LYS A 605 -18.91 8.10 -11.36
CA LYS A 605 -19.05 7.43 -12.66
C LYS A 605 -19.84 6.12 -12.53
N ALA A 606 -19.54 5.34 -11.50
CA ALA A 606 -20.21 4.07 -11.25
C ALA A 606 -21.71 4.21 -10.98
N VAL A 607 -22.13 5.19 -10.18
CA VAL A 607 -23.54 5.51 -9.89
C VAL A 607 -24.32 5.72 -11.18
N LEU A 608 -23.73 6.44 -12.13
CA LEU A 608 -24.34 6.77 -13.42
C LEU A 608 -24.33 5.61 -14.44
N CYS A 609 -23.59 4.53 -14.16
CA CYS A 609 -23.51 3.35 -15.02
C CYS A 609 -24.52 2.26 -14.63
N GLU A 610 -24.87 1.45 -15.63
CA GLU A 610 -25.64 0.21 -15.48
C GLU A 610 -24.83 -0.98 -16.02
N ASP A 611 -24.90 -2.12 -15.34
CA ASP A 611 -24.41 -3.40 -15.81
C ASP A 611 -25.54 -4.43 -15.76
N GLY A 612 -26.17 -4.64 -16.93
CA GLY A 612 -27.32 -5.53 -17.11
C GLY A 612 -27.03 -7.03 -16.95
N ARG A 613 -25.78 -7.44 -16.71
CA ARG A 613 -25.44 -8.85 -16.49
C ARG A 613 -26.18 -9.38 -15.26
N LYS A 614 -26.74 -10.60 -15.37
CA LYS A 614 -27.42 -11.25 -14.24
C LYS A 614 -26.41 -11.82 -13.26
N VAL A 615 -26.63 -11.56 -11.98
CA VAL A 615 -25.88 -12.15 -10.85
C VAL A 615 -26.86 -12.88 -9.94
N LYS A 616 -26.39 -13.96 -9.31
CA LYS A 616 -27.15 -14.68 -8.30
C LYS A 616 -26.76 -14.16 -6.91
N PHE A 617 -27.75 -13.76 -6.12
CA PHE A 617 -27.53 -13.36 -4.73
C PHE A 617 -27.57 -14.58 -3.82
N LEU A 618 -26.54 -14.76 -3.00
CA LEU A 618 -26.29 -16.03 -2.32
C LEU A 618 -27.16 -16.22 -1.08
N ALA A 619 -27.59 -15.17 -0.38
CA ALA A 619 -28.47 -15.25 0.79
C ALA A 619 -29.91 -15.61 0.43
N GLU A 620 -30.49 -14.95 -0.58
CA GLU A 620 -31.86 -15.19 -1.03
C GLU A 620 -31.93 -16.35 -2.03
N GLY A 621 -30.93 -16.44 -2.93
CA GLY A 621 -30.85 -17.44 -3.99
C GLY A 621 -31.55 -17.06 -5.29
N ASN A 622 -32.08 -15.84 -5.38
CA ASN A 622 -32.65 -15.25 -6.58
C ASN A 622 -31.55 -14.63 -7.47
N CYS A 623 -31.94 -14.14 -8.64
CA CYS A 623 -31.04 -13.41 -9.54
C CYS A 623 -31.52 -11.97 -9.73
N GLY A 624 -30.57 -11.04 -9.85
CA GLY A 624 -30.83 -9.64 -10.17
C GLY A 624 -29.81 -9.09 -11.15
N ILE A 625 -29.91 -7.78 -11.40
CA ILE A 625 -28.96 -7.02 -12.23
C ILE A 625 -27.72 -6.75 -11.39
N ARG A 626 -26.52 -6.89 -11.97
CA ARG A 626 -25.25 -6.69 -11.26
C ARG A 626 -25.09 -5.26 -10.74
N LYS A 627 -25.39 -4.26 -11.57
CA LYS A 627 -25.31 -2.85 -11.19
C LYS A 627 -26.47 -2.07 -11.78
N VAL A 628 -27.31 -1.51 -10.92
CA VAL A 628 -28.46 -0.68 -11.29
C VAL A 628 -28.03 0.78 -11.36
N ARG A 629 -28.48 1.53 -12.38
CA ARG A 629 -28.22 2.98 -12.48
C ARG A 629 -28.88 3.73 -11.32
N GLY A 630 -28.19 4.70 -10.73
CA GLY A 630 -28.67 5.47 -9.57
C GLY A 630 -28.30 4.84 -8.23
N ALA A 631 -28.13 3.51 -8.15
CA ALA A 631 -27.56 2.86 -6.97
C ALA A 631 -26.03 3.01 -6.95
N VAL A 632 -25.46 3.41 -5.81
CA VAL A 632 -24.02 3.35 -5.55
C VAL A 632 -23.61 1.86 -5.48
N PRO A 633 -22.55 1.42 -6.19
CA PRO A 633 -22.08 0.06 -6.02
C PRO A 633 -21.50 -0.13 -4.62
N HIS A 634 -21.63 -1.34 -4.07
CA HIS A 634 -20.98 -1.73 -2.83
C HIS A 634 -19.45 -1.65 -2.95
N ASP A 635 -18.90 -2.06 -4.09
CA ASP A 635 -17.45 -2.09 -4.33
C ASP A 635 -17.13 -1.86 -5.81
N LEU A 636 -15.88 -1.47 -6.08
CA LEU A 636 -15.38 -1.27 -7.44
C LEU A 636 -15.00 -2.58 -8.14
N GLY A 637 -15.29 -3.73 -7.55
CA GLY A 637 -15.07 -5.06 -8.11
C GLY A 637 -13.98 -5.86 -7.40
N THR A 638 -13.55 -6.94 -8.06
CA THR A 638 -12.41 -7.78 -7.63
C THR A 638 -11.46 -8.09 -8.80
N HIS A 639 -12.02 -8.63 -9.89
CA HIS A 639 -11.25 -9.23 -10.99
C HIS A 639 -10.99 -8.32 -12.19
N ASP A 640 -11.84 -7.31 -12.37
CA ASP A 640 -11.70 -6.26 -13.38
C ASP A 640 -12.25 -4.95 -12.78
N PRO A 641 -11.52 -4.34 -11.82
CA PRO A 641 -12.03 -3.20 -11.10
C PRO A 641 -12.39 -2.04 -12.05
N TRP A 642 -13.30 -1.18 -11.62
CA TRP A 642 -13.90 -0.08 -12.39
C TRP A 642 -14.81 -0.51 -13.56
N ARG A 643 -14.69 -1.74 -14.07
CA ARG A 643 -15.52 -2.27 -15.17
C ARG A 643 -16.56 -3.27 -14.68
N GLU A 644 -16.18 -4.15 -13.77
CA GLU A 644 -17.06 -5.14 -13.16
C GLU A 644 -17.19 -4.88 -11.65
N MET A 645 -18.07 -3.94 -11.33
CA MET A 645 -18.40 -3.52 -9.97
C MET A 645 -19.35 -4.53 -9.28
N ASN A 646 -19.56 -4.34 -7.97
CA ASN A 646 -20.38 -5.24 -7.13
C ASN A 646 -19.88 -6.69 -7.19
N ALA A 647 -18.63 -6.90 -6.77
CA ALA A 647 -18.12 -8.24 -6.54
C ALA A 647 -18.83 -8.91 -5.36
N TYR A 648 -19.23 -8.14 -4.34
CA TYR A 648 -20.14 -8.60 -3.31
C TYR A 648 -21.45 -9.13 -3.91
N ASN A 649 -21.79 -10.37 -3.59
CA ASN A 649 -22.97 -11.05 -4.12
C ASN A 649 -23.75 -11.84 -3.05
N ILE A 650 -23.54 -11.57 -1.76
CA ILE A 650 -24.33 -12.21 -0.70
C ILE A 650 -25.77 -11.69 -0.75
N HIS A 651 -25.94 -10.37 -0.69
CA HIS A 651 -27.21 -9.66 -0.81
C HIS A 651 -27.27 -8.78 -2.08
N ASP A 652 -28.48 -8.35 -2.45
CA ASP A 652 -28.71 -7.35 -3.49
C ASP A 652 -28.45 -5.94 -2.97
N THR A 653 -27.23 -5.43 -3.22
CA THR A 653 -26.78 -4.13 -2.72
C THR A 653 -27.47 -2.95 -3.40
N SER A 654 -28.17 -3.16 -4.53
CA SER A 654 -28.98 -2.10 -5.15
C SER A 654 -30.19 -1.68 -4.31
N LYS A 655 -30.52 -2.47 -3.28
CA LYS A 655 -31.60 -2.21 -2.33
C LYS A 655 -31.10 -1.71 -0.98
N TRP A 656 -29.79 -1.54 -0.81
CA TRP A 656 -29.22 -1.06 0.44
C TRP A 656 -29.55 0.41 0.67
N LYS A 657 -29.87 0.75 1.92
CA LYS A 657 -30.39 2.05 2.32
C LYS A 657 -29.31 3.04 2.74
N ASP A 658 -28.09 2.55 2.99
CA ASP A 658 -26.99 3.37 3.50
C ASP A 658 -26.01 3.85 2.42
N LEU A 659 -25.78 3.08 1.34
CA LEU A 659 -24.77 3.39 0.31
C LEU A 659 -24.98 4.76 -0.37
N ASN A 660 -26.19 5.05 -0.85
CA ASN A 660 -26.50 6.32 -1.53
C ASN A 660 -26.39 7.53 -0.58
N PRO A 661 -27.00 7.52 0.62
CA PRO A 661 -26.79 8.58 1.60
C PRO A 661 -25.33 8.75 2.02
N LYS A 662 -24.58 7.65 2.24
CA LYS A 662 -23.14 7.70 2.54
C LYS A 662 -22.36 8.38 1.41
N PHE A 663 -22.69 8.09 0.15
CA PHE A 663 -22.07 8.73 -1.00
C PHE A 663 -22.29 10.24 -1.03
N VAL A 664 -23.54 10.68 -0.85
CA VAL A 664 -23.89 12.10 -0.82
C VAL A 664 -23.18 12.82 0.34
N LEU A 665 -23.16 12.21 1.53
CA LEU A 665 -22.50 12.77 2.71
C LEU A 665 -20.98 12.86 2.54
N GLN A 666 -20.33 11.83 1.98
CA GLN A 666 -18.89 11.86 1.72
C GLN A 666 -18.53 12.89 0.65
N VAL A 667 -19.25 12.91 -0.47
CA VAL A 667 -19.04 13.93 -1.52
C VAL A 667 -19.15 15.34 -0.93
N TYR A 668 -20.16 15.61 -0.12
CA TYR A 668 -20.32 16.92 0.51
C TYR A 668 -19.18 17.20 1.50
N ARG A 669 -18.81 16.25 2.36
CA ARG A 669 -17.68 16.37 3.30
C ARG A 669 -16.40 16.72 2.55
N ASP A 670 -16.09 15.99 1.49
CA ASP A 670 -14.83 16.12 0.74
C ASP A 670 -14.80 17.44 -0.03
N PHE A 671 -15.92 17.83 -0.64
CA PHE A 671 -16.08 19.14 -1.27
C PHE A 671 -15.92 20.27 -0.25
N ALA A 672 -16.58 20.19 0.90
CA ALA A 672 -16.51 21.22 1.94
C ALA A 672 -15.10 21.33 2.56
N ALA A 673 -14.40 20.21 2.73
CA ALA A 673 -13.05 20.18 3.28
C ALA A 673 -12.00 20.71 2.31
N THR A 674 -12.17 20.48 1.01
CA THR A 674 -11.17 20.83 -0.01
C THR A 674 -11.47 22.14 -0.75
N GLY A 675 -12.74 22.56 -0.80
CA GLY A 675 -13.19 23.68 -1.63
C GLY A 675 -13.05 23.44 -3.14
N ASP A 676 -12.83 22.19 -3.59
CA ASP A 676 -12.59 21.87 -4.99
C ASP A 676 -13.88 21.95 -5.82
N MET A 677 -14.10 23.09 -6.47
CA MET A 677 -15.24 23.32 -7.37
C MET A 677 -15.27 22.40 -8.58
N SER A 678 -14.10 21.98 -9.09
CA SER A 678 -14.03 21.06 -10.23
C SER A 678 -14.56 19.68 -9.83
N PHE A 679 -14.15 19.20 -8.66
CA PHE A 679 -14.68 17.98 -8.06
C PHE A 679 -16.19 18.06 -7.87
N GLY A 680 -16.69 19.16 -7.28
CA GLY A 680 -18.13 19.38 -7.08
C GLY A 680 -18.93 19.26 -8.38
N VAL A 681 -18.46 19.90 -9.46
CA VAL A 681 -19.11 19.82 -10.79
C VAL A 681 -19.09 18.39 -11.35
N ASP A 682 -17.95 17.70 -11.23
CA ASP A 682 -17.76 16.35 -11.77
C ASP A 682 -18.75 15.33 -11.16
N VAL A 683 -19.00 15.44 -9.84
CA VAL A 683 -19.78 14.44 -9.09
C VAL A 683 -21.26 14.80 -8.93
N TRP A 684 -21.64 16.07 -9.13
CA TRP A 684 -23.01 16.54 -8.91
C TRP A 684 -24.11 15.75 -9.66
N PRO A 685 -23.93 15.35 -10.94
CA PRO A 685 -24.93 14.54 -11.62
C PRO A 685 -25.17 13.19 -10.94
N ALA A 686 -24.12 12.58 -10.37
CA ALA A 686 -24.22 11.33 -9.64
C ALA A 686 -24.91 11.51 -8.28
N VAL A 687 -24.64 12.61 -7.58
CA VAL A 687 -25.32 12.96 -6.32
C VAL A 687 -26.83 13.06 -6.53
N ARG A 688 -27.28 13.76 -7.57
CA ARG A 688 -28.71 13.85 -7.89
C ARG A 688 -29.32 12.49 -8.22
N ALA A 689 -28.67 11.73 -9.11
CA ALA A 689 -29.14 10.39 -9.47
C ALA A 689 -29.21 9.45 -8.26
N ALA A 690 -28.27 9.57 -7.31
CA ALA A 690 -28.29 8.79 -6.08
C ALA A 690 -29.47 9.17 -5.17
N MET A 691 -29.75 10.46 -5.01
CA MET A 691 -30.89 10.92 -4.19
C MET A 691 -32.24 10.59 -4.84
N GLU A 692 -32.40 10.84 -6.15
CA GLU A 692 -33.60 10.45 -6.92
C GLU A 692 -33.86 8.94 -6.83
N TYR A 693 -32.80 8.12 -6.83
CA TYR A 693 -32.92 6.68 -6.64
C TYR A 693 -33.45 6.31 -5.24
N MET A 694 -33.16 7.10 -4.20
CA MET A 694 -33.61 6.80 -2.83
C MET A 694 -35.08 7.10 -2.60
N GLU A 695 -35.70 8.01 -3.38
CA GLU A 695 -37.11 8.36 -3.23
C GLU A 695 -38.04 7.14 -3.35
N GLN A 696 -37.64 6.10 -4.08
CA GLN A 696 -38.45 4.88 -4.22
C GLN A 696 -38.60 4.08 -2.91
N PHE A 697 -37.74 4.35 -1.91
CA PHE A 697 -37.75 3.64 -0.63
C PHE A 697 -38.53 4.38 0.46
N ASP A 698 -38.92 5.64 0.24
CA ASP A 698 -39.95 6.32 1.03
C ASP A 698 -41.32 5.86 0.53
N ARG A 699 -41.91 4.89 1.21
CA ARG A 699 -43.13 4.23 0.75
C ARG A 699 -44.39 4.81 1.37
N ASP A 700 -44.26 5.52 2.49
CA ASP A 700 -45.40 6.15 3.18
C ASP A 700 -45.44 7.67 3.04
N GLY A 701 -44.43 8.28 2.42
CA GLY A 701 -44.35 9.69 2.08
C GLY A 701 -44.00 10.57 3.27
N ASP A 702 -43.38 10.03 4.31
CA ASP A 702 -43.00 10.78 5.51
C ASP A 702 -41.63 11.48 5.40
N GLY A 703 -40.90 11.25 4.30
CA GLY A 703 -39.58 11.80 4.02
C GLY A 703 -38.42 10.96 4.57
N LEU A 704 -38.68 9.77 5.12
CA LEU A 704 -37.70 8.77 5.53
C LEU A 704 -37.73 7.57 4.58
N ILE A 705 -36.67 6.75 4.61
CA ILE A 705 -36.54 5.56 3.75
C ILE A 705 -36.69 4.28 4.57
N GLU A 706 -37.39 3.30 4.02
CA GLU A 706 -37.86 2.16 4.81
C GLU A 706 -36.91 0.99 4.67
N ASN A 707 -36.40 0.48 5.80
CA ASN A 707 -35.66 -0.78 5.81
C ASN A 707 -36.61 -1.97 5.57
N ASP A 708 -36.15 -2.96 4.81
CA ASP A 708 -36.99 -4.04 4.28
C ASP A 708 -36.98 -5.32 5.14
N GLY A 709 -36.43 -5.26 6.35
CA GLY A 709 -36.38 -6.41 7.28
C GLY A 709 -35.44 -7.54 6.82
N PHE A 710 -34.52 -7.24 5.90
CA PHE A 710 -33.34 -8.04 5.56
C PHE A 710 -32.09 -7.17 5.73
N PRO A 711 -30.86 -7.74 5.70
CA PRO A 711 -29.64 -6.93 5.78
C PRO A 711 -29.46 -6.03 4.55
N ASP A 712 -29.97 -4.80 4.64
CA ASP A 712 -29.99 -3.80 3.59
C ASP A 712 -29.10 -2.58 3.91
N GLN A 713 -28.01 -2.82 4.63
CA GLN A 713 -26.99 -1.84 4.98
C GLN A 713 -25.72 -2.56 5.48
N THR A 714 -24.66 -1.81 5.80
CA THR A 714 -23.33 -2.30 6.22
C THR A 714 -23.29 -3.41 7.28
N TYR A 715 -24.27 -3.46 8.20
CA TYR A 715 -24.46 -4.57 9.15
C TYR A 715 -25.24 -5.70 8.46
N ASP A 716 -24.52 -6.48 7.65
CA ASP A 716 -25.07 -7.32 6.59
C ASP A 716 -25.54 -8.73 7.03
N THR A 717 -25.91 -8.93 8.30
CA THR A 717 -26.31 -10.25 8.85
C THR A 717 -27.55 -10.25 9.72
#